data_AF-A0A6L9YHH8-F1
#
_entry.id   AF-A0A6L9YHH8-F1
#
_cell.length_a   1.000
_cell.length_b   1.000
_cell.length_c   1.000
_cell.angle_alpha   90.00
_cell.angle_beta   90.00
_cell.angle_gamma   90.00
#
_symmetry.space_group_name_H-M   'P 1'
#
loop_
_entity.id
_entity.type
_entity.pdbx_description
1 polymer ?
#
loop_
_entity_poly.entity_id
_entity_poly.type
_entity_poly.pdbx_seq_one_letter_code
_entity_poly.pdbx_strand_id
1 'polypeptide(L)'
;MTQTIYALLVGIDNYRYPLSPLKGCVNDITAISEYLQEGVTEEGYRLHTQILKDQQATRQAIINGFQEFLSQAGSKDVALFYYSGHGSQEESPPEFWHLEPDHLNETLVCWDSRTEGGWDLADKELAKLIALVAKKNPHIVVILDCCHSGAGTRKNLLNTTVRRVPTDRRQRPFESFIFSVEEINHLSRFYNHNQNQSNWFVLPQGEHILLAACRENEDAKECYGNNRHQGVFSYFLIDTLRRANGNLTYRDLFKRTNALVRSRVTAQSPQLEATNSINLDQPFLGGAIAERQPYLTVIYNETHGWVIDGGAVHGIPPVSGEETTRVAIFPFNSALEQLRQVSQALGLAEVTEVLPQLSKIKISQDSEKLDPELTYKAVVISLPLPPLGVYLQGDEKGVTLARQAIQEASFGEQASLYIREVVDSEDAEFCLIARDRQYLITRPVDDRPLIAPILGYTALSASRAIQRLEHIARWTNIVTLSNTARSQIRSDSVTIQVYQGDSEITEPQIRLQYQYENGEWKKPAFRVKLTNSSNESLYIALLYLTDRYAVSARLFPAGGVWLEPGQEAWAFDGKPIYANVPTTLWKQGITEYKDILKLIVSTTEFDATLLEQDKLELAVTRSTRDTNSTTGYQVRGTLNRLMNRIQIRDFSDRPEEEELSDDWNTNQLVITTVRPLPKIRVPNIGREGVSLGSGVELQSHPCLRANVRLTTVTQSSQDLGNLILPALLRDNPEVTQPFQFTASRGTDPGLSVLELSSIDAHSIAGVTPEAPLTLLVDTALAEGEYILPIGYDGEFFLPLGLGKTKPKGKTEISIEGLTDPISEGKRSVHGSIRIFFQKVVSPKLGLKFPYPILAAAEVAEDGSVSYEADVEKVKAKVAQAKRIVLYIHGIMGDTHSLVPSIHKATVEVDGQPYSLSEYYDLVLTFDYENINTTIEKNAQLLKQRLEVVGLKPSHGKVLHIIAHSMGGLVSRWFIEREKGNQIVQHLVMLGTPNGGSPWSSVHAWVTTTLAIGLNGFSTVAWPTAVLGSLLATTEIIDVSLDQMQPGSKFLKSLAASPDPGVPYTIIAGNTSIIPAAVVSGQLERLMQKLRKVVELPFFGQPNDIAVTVQSIKSVSGGRLPQPQTHEVACDHLTYFSDQAGLSALGVALTQALESTSPSISDPIVKDPHKEGDNPISFSSKPGVLMGVVIGLLSVAVIIIFGLMLAKRSPQKEPPKEEISRLLPGKFESFSFSK
;
A
#
# COMPACT_ATOMS: atom_id res chain seq x y z
N MET A 1 -4.00 -7.24 47.37
CA MET A 1 -3.52 -8.47 48.03
C MET A 1 -2.10 -8.67 47.53
N THR A 2 -1.13 -8.84 48.42
CA THR A 2 0.26 -9.18 48.06
C THR A 2 0.29 -10.57 47.43
N GLN A 3 1.08 -10.74 46.37
CA GLN A 3 1.30 -12.03 45.70
C GLN A 3 2.38 -12.83 46.45
N THR A 4 2.45 -14.14 46.27
CA THR A 4 3.43 -14.99 46.97
C THR A 4 4.28 -15.78 45.96
N ILE A 5 5.58 -15.89 46.23
CA ILE A 5 6.49 -16.81 45.54
C ILE A 5 6.71 -18.00 46.48
N TYR A 6 6.31 -19.19 46.05
CA TYR A 6 6.61 -20.45 46.69
C TYR A 6 7.80 -21.09 45.96
N ALA A 7 8.97 -21.08 46.59
CA ALA A 7 10.21 -21.61 46.01
C ALA A 7 10.67 -22.88 46.71
N LEU A 8 10.62 -24.01 46.02
CA LEU A 8 11.18 -25.30 46.46
C LEU A 8 12.56 -25.48 45.83
N LEU A 9 13.61 -25.39 46.65
CA LEU A 9 15.01 -25.40 46.22
C LEU A 9 15.69 -26.68 46.71
N VAL A 10 16.18 -27.51 45.81
CA VAL A 10 16.74 -28.84 46.10
C VAL A 10 18.17 -28.94 45.57
N GLY A 11 19.12 -29.20 46.47
CA GLY A 11 20.55 -29.27 46.13
C GLY A 11 21.24 -30.39 46.88
N ILE A 12 21.93 -31.26 46.14
CA ILE A 12 22.53 -32.48 46.67
C ILE A 12 23.99 -32.57 46.23
N ASP A 13 24.90 -32.49 47.19
CA ASP A 13 26.34 -32.73 47.00
C ASP A 13 26.75 -34.06 47.65
N ASN A 14 26.24 -34.35 48.86
CA ASN A 14 26.64 -35.48 49.69
C ASN A 14 25.78 -36.74 49.48
N TYR A 15 25.82 -37.28 48.26
CA TYR A 15 25.15 -38.53 47.90
C TYR A 15 25.64 -39.76 48.70
N ARG A 16 24.76 -40.77 48.85
CA ARG A 16 25.10 -42.07 49.45
C ARG A 16 25.85 -42.96 48.45
N TYR A 17 26.86 -43.70 48.93
CA TYR A 17 27.50 -44.78 48.16
C TYR A 17 26.42 -45.76 47.60
N PRO A 18 26.46 -46.15 46.32
CA PRO A 18 27.60 -46.09 45.38
C PRO A 18 27.72 -44.80 44.55
N LEU A 19 26.86 -43.80 44.76
CA LEU A 19 26.89 -42.56 44.00
C LEU A 19 28.11 -41.69 44.39
N SER A 20 28.64 -40.93 43.43
CA SER A 20 29.75 -40.01 43.68
C SER A 20 29.24 -38.69 44.27
N PRO A 21 30.01 -38.02 45.14
CA PRO A 21 29.64 -36.70 45.63
C PRO A 21 29.91 -35.60 44.59
N LEU A 22 29.06 -34.58 44.58
CA LEU A 22 29.25 -33.31 43.86
C LEU A 22 29.79 -32.23 44.81
N LYS A 23 30.04 -31.01 44.30
CA LYS A 23 30.60 -29.90 45.11
C LYS A 23 29.90 -28.55 44.91
N GLY A 24 29.07 -28.40 43.89
CA GLY A 24 28.42 -27.15 43.54
C GLY A 24 26.93 -27.05 43.85
N CYS A 25 26.23 -28.16 44.06
CA CYS A 25 24.77 -28.18 44.05
C CYS A 25 24.17 -27.42 45.24
N VAL A 26 24.74 -27.58 46.44
CA VAL A 26 24.31 -26.82 47.62
C VAL A 26 24.70 -25.34 47.50
N ASN A 27 25.78 -25.00 46.79
CA ASN A 27 26.14 -23.62 46.51
C ASN A 27 25.16 -22.97 45.54
N ASP A 28 24.73 -23.69 44.50
CA ASP A 28 23.77 -23.20 43.49
C ASP A 28 22.41 -22.85 44.11
N ILE A 29 21.82 -23.78 44.88
CA ILE A 29 20.54 -23.48 45.57
C ILE A 29 20.67 -22.43 46.68
N THR A 30 21.86 -22.26 47.26
CA THR A 30 22.11 -21.17 48.22
C THR A 30 22.18 -19.83 47.50
N ALA A 31 22.90 -19.75 46.38
CA ALA A 31 23.07 -18.52 45.62
C ALA A 31 21.77 -18.03 44.95
N ILE A 32 20.86 -18.92 44.53
CA ILE A 32 19.51 -18.52 44.10
C ILE A 32 18.62 -18.14 45.29
N SER A 33 18.73 -18.81 46.45
CA SER A 33 17.99 -18.43 47.66
C SER A 33 18.38 -17.03 48.17
N GLU A 34 19.67 -16.72 48.21
CA GLU A 34 20.20 -15.38 48.52
C GLU A 34 19.60 -14.35 47.55
N TYR A 35 19.70 -14.63 46.25
CA TYR A 35 19.20 -13.74 45.19
C TYR A 35 17.68 -13.48 45.29
N LEU A 36 16.87 -14.51 45.61
CA LEU A 36 15.42 -14.34 45.81
C LEU A 36 15.13 -13.50 47.07
N GLN A 37 15.88 -13.68 48.15
CA GLN A 37 15.73 -12.89 49.38
C GLN A 37 16.14 -11.43 49.19
N GLU A 38 17.19 -11.17 48.40
CA GLU A 38 17.65 -9.82 48.05
C GLU A 38 16.69 -9.11 47.08
N GLY A 39 16.12 -9.84 46.11
CA GLY A 39 15.31 -9.26 45.02
C GLY A 39 13.83 -9.02 45.33
N VAL A 40 13.25 -9.67 46.34
CA VAL A 40 11.82 -9.56 46.67
C VAL A 40 11.56 -8.45 47.69
N THR A 41 11.18 -7.27 47.20
CA THR A 41 10.75 -6.14 48.05
C THR A 41 9.34 -6.35 48.61
N GLU A 42 9.14 -6.09 49.91
CA GLU A 42 7.86 -6.32 50.62
C GLU A 42 6.64 -5.55 50.05
N GLU A 43 6.85 -4.52 49.22
CA GLU A 43 5.77 -3.68 48.66
C GLU A 43 4.93 -4.35 47.56
N GLY A 44 5.21 -5.60 47.16
CA GLY A 44 4.41 -6.32 46.15
C GLY A 44 4.28 -7.82 46.35
N TYR A 45 5.39 -8.51 46.64
CA TYR A 45 5.46 -9.97 46.76
C TYR A 45 5.96 -10.41 48.13
N ARG A 46 5.57 -11.62 48.55
CA ARG A 46 6.12 -12.34 49.71
C ARG A 46 6.89 -13.56 49.23
N LEU A 47 8.09 -13.78 49.75
CA LEU A 47 8.88 -14.97 49.45
C LEU A 47 8.68 -16.03 50.54
N HIS A 48 8.13 -17.18 50.17
CA HIS A 48 8.12 -18.40 50.97
C HIS A 48 9.08 -19.40 50.33
N THR A 49 10.11 -19.83 51.05
CA THR A 49 11.14 -20.75 50.51
C THR A 49 11.21 -22.02 51.35
N GLN A 50 11.20 -23.19 50.70
CA GLN A 50 11.52 -24.49 51.29
C GLN A 50 12.81 -24.99 50.65
N ILE A 51 13.85 -25.21 51.45
CA ILE A 51 15.17 -25.64 50.97
C ILE A 51 15.44 -27.06 51.47
N LEU A 52 15.76 -27.98 50.56
CA LEU A 52 16.16 -29.35 50.87
C LEU A 52 17.62 -29.54 50.47
N LYS A 53 18.49 -29.76 51.48
CA LYS A 53 19.93 -29.98 51.30
C LYS A 53 20.31 -31.42 51.66
N ASP A 54 21.11 -32.06 50.81
CA ASP A 54 21.69 -33.39 51.06
C ASP A 54 20.70 -34.39 51.66
N GLN A 55 20.86 -34.77 52.93
CA GLN A 55 20.06 -35.80 53.60
C GLN A 55 18.58 -35.44 53.76
N GLN A 56 18.21 -34.18 53.53
CA GLN A 56 16.83 -33.68 53.52
C GLN A 56 16.16 -33.84 52.15
N ALA A 57 16.94 -33.97 51.07
CA ALA A 57 16.47 -34.10 49.70
C ALA A 57 16.14 -35.55 49.34
N THR A 58 15.31 -36.20 50.15
CA THR A 58 14.78 -37.54 49.84
C THR A 58 13.71 -37.45 48.75
N ARG A 59 13.49 -38.54 47.99
CA ARG A 59 12.44 -38.59 46.97
C ARG A 59 11.07 -38.24 47.56
N GLN A 60 10.76 -38.74 48.76
CA GLN A 60 9.51 -38.40 49.45
C GLN A 60 9.44 -36.93 49.87
N ALA A 61 10.54 -36.31 50.33
CA ALA A 61 10.54 -34.90 50.68
C ALA A 61 10.28 -33.97 49.47
N ILE A 62 10.79 -34.34 48.28
CA ILE A 62 10.51 -33.61 47.03
C ILE A 62 9.04 -33.79 46.64
N ILE A 63 8.50 -35.02 46.69
CA ILE A 63 7.07 -35.31 46.43
C ILE A 63 6.17 -34.47 47.36
N ASN A 64 6.45 -34.46 48.67
CA ASN A 64 5.73 -33.63 49.64
C ASN A 64 5.89 -32.12 49.34
N GLY A 65 7.08 -31.68 48.92
CA GLY A 65 7.30 -30.29 48.49
C GLY A 65 6.37 -29.85 47.36
N PHE A 66 6.06 -30.73 46.39
CA PHE A 66 5.04 -30.44 45.38
C PHE A 66 3.61 -30.51 45.94
N GLN A 67 3.28 -31.57 46.69
CA GLN A 67 1.91 -31.86 47.15
C GLN A 67 1.42 -30.92 48.27
N GLU A 68 2.30 -30.54 49.20
CA GLU A 68 1.96 -29.80 50.43
C GLU A 68 2.38 -28.34 50.37
N PHE A 69 3.46 -28.01 49.64
CA PHE A 69 4.05 -26.66 49.61
C PHE A 69 3.78 -25.91 48.29
N LEU A 70 4.27 -26.37 47.13
CA LEU A 70 4.03 -25.68 45.85
C LEU A 70 2.54 -25.64 45.48
N SER A 71 1.78 -26.68 45.84
CA SER A 71 0.33 -26.73 45.67
C SER A 71 -0.44 -25.70 46.53
N GLN A 72 0.21 -24.89 47.37
CA GLN A 72 -0.43 -23.75 48.03
C GLN A 72 -0.66 -22.57 47.08
N ALA A 73 0.20 -22.38 46.08
CA ALA A 73 0.16 -21.27 45.12
C ALA A 73 -1.19 -21.19 44.37
N GLY A 74 -1.81 -20.01 44.38
CA GLY A 74 -3.02 -19.69 43.61
C GLY A 74 -2.70 -19.01 42.27
N SER A 75 -3.74 -18.65 41.51
CA SER A 75 -3.63 -18.09 40.15
C SER A 75 -2.99 -16.69 40.01
N LYS A 76 -2.42 -16.16 41.10
CA LYS A 76 -1.65 -14.91 41.15
C LYS A 76 -0.27 -15.10 41.77
N ASP A 77 0.04 -16.31 42.21
CA ASP A 77 1.28 -16.67 42.88
C ASP A 77 2.24 -17.35 41.90
N VAL A 78 3.51 -17.43 42.29
CA VAL A 78 4.56 -18.12 41.54
C VAL A 78 4.92 -19.41 42.27
N ALA A 79 5.04 -20.50 41.53
CA ALA A 79 5.57 -21.77 42.02
C ALA A 79 6.89 -22.08 41.31
N LEU A 80 8.01 -21.95 42.03
CA LEU A 80 9.35 -22.23 41.51
C LEU A 80 9.85 -23.56 42.08
N PHE A 81 10.22 -24.49 41.20
CA PHE A 81 11.01 -25.67 41.55
C PHE A 81 12.41 -25.53 40.95
N TYR A 82 13.44 -25.59 41.79
CA TYR A 82 14.84 -25.58 41.38
C TYR A 82 15.51 -26.85 41.88
N TYR A 83 16.03 -27.68 40.97
CA TYR A 83 16.81 -28.86 41.29
C TYR A 83 18.25 -28.71 40.78
N SER A 84 19.23 -29.00 41.63
CA SER A 84 20.64 -29.07 41.28
C SER A 84 21.23 -30.36 41.86
N GLY A 85 21.76 -31.23 41.00
CA GLY A 85 22.16 -32.57 41.40
C GLY A 85 22.55 -33.46 40.23
N HIS A 86 22.68 -34.76 40.52
CA HIS A 86 22.81 -35.78 39.49
C HIS A 86 21.48 -36.03 38.79
N GLY A 87 21.55 -36.18 37.46
CA GLY A 87 20.53 -36.84 36.66
C GLY A 87 21.02 -38.18 36.13
N SER A 88 20.07 -39.04 35.77
CA SER A 88 20.31 -40.39 35.29
C SER A 88 19.16 -40.84 34.38
N GLN A 89 19.21 -42.09 33.97
CA GLN A 89 18.10 -42.80 33.36
C GLN A 89 17.77 -44.03 34.21
N GLU A 90 16.56 -44.59 34.12
CA GLU A 90 16.22 -45.92 34.66
C GLU A 90 15.48 -46.76 33.61
N GLU A 91 15.59 -48.09 33.69
CA GLU A 91 14.79 -48.99 32.84
C GLU A 91 13.29 -48.78 33.10
N SER A 92 12.55 -48.38 32.06
CA SER A 92 11.11 -48.17 32.13
C SER A 92 10.39 -49.51 32.34
N PRO A 93 9.42 -49.60 33.28
CA PRO A 93 8.58 -50.79 33.39
C PRO A 93 7.64 -50.92 32.17
N PRO A 94 7.10 -52.13 31.89
CA PRO A 94 6.29 -52.40 30.70
C PRO A 94 5.06 -51.51 30.54
N GLU A 95 4.48 -51.06 31.65
CA GLU A 95 3.35 -50.14 31.71
C GLU A 95 3.64 -48.80 30.99
N PHE A 96 4.91 -48.37 30.96
CA PHE A 96 5.34 -47.09 30.36
C PHE A 96 6.02 -47.25 28.99
N TRP A 97 6.31 -48.45 28.49
CA TRP A 97 6.94 -48.64 27.16
C TRP A 97 6.16 -48.03 25.99
N HIS A 98 4.85 -47.90 26.13
CA HIS A 98 4.02 -47.24 25.13
C HIS A 98 4.15 -45.70 25.14
N LEU A 99 4.89 -45.12 26.09
CA LEU A 99 5.27 -43.70 26.15
C LEU A 99 6.76 -43.51 25.81
N GLU A 100 7.61 -44.49 26.12
CA GLU A 100 9.08 -44.42 25.97
C GLU A 100 9.59 -45.32 24.82
N PRO A 101 9.89 -44.77 23.63
CA PRO A 101 10.30 -45.58 22.47
C PRO A 101 11.64 -46.32 22.63
N ASP A 102 12.49 -45.90 23.56
CA ASP A 102 13.76 -46.55 23.92
C ASP A 102 13.67 -47.40 25.21
N HIS A 103 12.50 -47.43 25.84
CA HIS A 103 12.20 -48.05 27.13
C HIS A 103 13.04 -47.52 28.32
N LEU A 104 13.46 -46.26 28.30
CA LEU A 104 14.13 -45.60 29.43
C LEU A 104 13.29 -44.45 29.99
N ASN A 105 13.37 -44.20 31.30
CA ASN A 105 12.88 -42.96 31.91
C ASN A 105 14.07 -42.06 32.24
N GLU A 106 13.95 -40.76 31.99
CA GLU A 106 14.87 -39.74 32.52
C GLU A 106 14.58 -39.49 34.01
N THR A 107 15.61 -39.34 34.85
CA THR A 107 15.43 -39.28 36.31
C THR A 107 16.26 -38.22 37.03
N LEU A 108 15.65 -37.64 38.07
CA LEU A 108 16.35 -36.83 39.08
C LEU A 108 16.78 -37.73 40.24
N VAL A 109 18.07 -37.77 40.54
CA VAL A 109 18.65 -38.64 41.57
C VAL A 109 18.56 -37.97 42.94
N CYS A 110 17.68 -38.48 43.80
CA CYS A 110 17.49 -38.00 45.18
C CYS A 110 18.59 -38.53 46.12
N TRP A 111 18.64 -38.05 47.36
CA TRP A 111 19.68 -38.48 48.31
C TRP A 111 19.53 -39.94 48.79
N ASP A 112 18.29 -40.41 48.89
CA ASP A 112 17.92 -41.80 49.21
C ASP A 112 17.77 -42.69 47.97
N SER A 113 18.04 -42.16 46.77
CA SER A 113 18.08 -42.95 45.55
C SER A 113 19.24 -43.95 45.56
N ARG A 114 19.05 -45.04 44.81
CA ARG A 114 19.98 -46.17 44.66
C ARG A 114 20.34 -46.94 45.95
N THR A 115 19.69 -46.67 47.08
CA THR A 115 19.73 -47.56 48.26
C THR A 115 18.72 -48.70 48.14
N GLU A 116 18.75 -49.65 49.08
CA GLU A 116 17.71 -50.69 49.21
C GLU A 116 16.32 -50.03 49.35
N GLY A 117 15.38 -50.39 48.48
CA GLY A 117 14.05 -49.75 48.36
C GLY A 117 14.02 -48.33 47.80
N GLY A 118 15.18 -47.70 47.57
CA GLY A 118 15.31 -46.30 47.11
C GLY A 118 15.37 -46.18 45.59
N TRP A 119 14.48 -45.37 45.02
CA TRP A 119 14.35 -45.12 43.58
C TRP A 119 14.58 -43.65 43.25
N ASP A 120 14.82 -43.35 41.98
CA ASP A 120 14.95 -41.98 41.50
C ASP A 120 13.54 -41.36 41.30
N LEU A 121 13.47 -40.03 41.22
CA LEU A 121 12.25 -39.35 40.81
C LEU A 121 12.23 -39.29 39.28
N ALA A 122 11.39 -40.13 38.64
CA ALA A 122 11.30 -40.15 37.18
C ALA A 122 10.55 -38.91 36.65
N ASP A 123 10.90 -38.50 35.43
CA ASP A 123 10.26 -37.44 34.65
C ASP A 123 8.73 -37.58 34.56
N LYS A 124 8.18 -38.80 34.40
CA LYS A 124 6.72 -39.05 34.46
C LYS A 124 6.13 -38.63 35.81
N GLU A 125 6.84 -38.90 36.91
CA GLU A 125 6.41 -38.50 38.26
C GLU A 125 6.48 -36.98 38.42
N LEU A 126 7.56 -36.35 37.94
CA LEU A 126 7.72 -34.90 37.93
C LEU A 126 6.59 -34.22 37.13
N ALA A 127 6.26 -34.72 35.94
CA ALA A 127 5.15 -34.23 35.13
C ALA A 127 3.80 -34.33 35.86
N LYS A 128 3.54 -35.45 36.57
CA LYS A 128 2.34 -35.60 37.41
C LYS A 128 2.31 -34.62 38.59
N LEU A 129 3.46 -34.33 39.19
CA LEU A 129 3.58 -33.34 40.27
C LEU A 129 3.39 -31.89 39.78
N ILE A 130 3.93 -31.54 38.61
CA ILE A 130 3.67 -30.24 37.96
C ILE A 130 2.18 -30.09 37.62
N ALA A 131 1.56 -31.13 37.06
CA ALA A 131 0.13 -31.17 36.77
C ALA A 131 -0.76 -30.99 38.02
N LEU A 132 -0.30 -31.46 39.19
CA LEU A 132 -0.99 -31.24 40.46
C LEU A 132 -1.01 -29.76 40.86
N VAL A 133 0.15 -29.08 40.79
CA VAL A 133 0.29 -27.65 41.11
C VAL A 133 -0.52 -26.78 40.13
N ALA A 134 -0.50 -27.14 38.84
CA ALA A 134 -1.22 -26.42 37.78
C ALA A 134 -2.75 -26.40 37.93
N LYS A 135 -3.34 -27.27 38.75
CA LYS A 135 -4.80 -27.25 39.03
C LYS A 135 -5.30 -25.92 39.61
N LYS A 136 -4.41 -25.11 40.21
CA LYS A 136 -4.72 -23.77 40.73
C LYS A 136 -4.31 -22.63 39.78
N ASN A 137 -3.75 -22.96 38.62
CA ASN A 137 -3.23 -22.04 37.61
C ASN A 137 -2.18 -20.99 38.11
N PRO A 138 -1.24 -21.31 39.02
CA PRO A 138 -0.14 -20.40 39.36
C PRO A 138 0.84 -20.27 38.20
N HIS A 139 1.76 -19.30 38.27
CA HIS A 139 2.87 -19.21 37.32
C HIS A 139 3.96 -20.22 37.71
N ILE A 140 4.09 -21.33 36.97
CA ILE A 140 4.98 -22.44 37.29
C ILE A 140 6.30 -22.34 36.54
N VAL A 141 7.41 -22.47 37.28
CA VAL A 141 8.78 -22.37 36.79
C VAL A 141 9.57 -23.56 37.29
N VAL A 142 10.21 -24.29 36.38
CA VAL A 142 11.07 -25.44 36.66
C VAL A 142 12.47 -25.13 36.17
N ILE A 143 13.47 -25.32 37.03
CA ILE A 143 14.89 -25.12 36.71
C ILE A 143 15.66 -26.39 37.09
N LEU A 144 16.31 -27.02 36.12
CA LEU A 144 17.04 -28.28 36.28
C LEU A 144 18.52 -28.10 35.91
N ASP A 145 19.41 -28.18 36.91
CA ASP A 145 20.86 -28.21 36.73
C ASP A 145 21.39 -29.63 37.04
N CYS A 146 21.20 -30.51 36.06
CA CYS A 146 21.63 -31.90 36.03
C CYS A 146 21.89 -32.35 34.58
N CYS A 147 22.61 -33.46 34.39
CA CYS A 147 22.72 -34.10 33.07
C CYS A 147 21.47 -34.96 32.79
N HIS A 148 21.30 -35.39 31.54
CA HIS A 148 20.20 -36.27 31.11
C HIS A 148 18.81 -35.62 31.15
N SER A 149 18.39 -35.14 29.98
CA SER A 149 17.00 -34.83 29.64
C SER A 149 16.62 -35.52 28.30
N GLY A 150 17.38 -36.58 27.97
CA GLY A 150 17.53 -37.32 26.70
C GLY A 150 18.98 -37.85 26.56
N ALA A 151 19.42 -38.34 25.38
CA ALA A 151 20.64 -39.20 25.29
C ALA A 151 21.73 -38.91 24.20
N GLY A 152 23.01 -39.20 24.54
CA GLY A 152 24.20 -39.24 23.66
C GLY A 152 25.53 -39.56 24.41
N THR A 153 26.63 -39.99 23.74
CA THR A 153 27.86 -40.51 24.44
C THR A 153 29.26 -40.04 23.97
N ARG A 154 30.21 -39.96 24.94
CA ARG A 154 31.70 -39.83 24.85
C ARG A 154 32.20 -38.38 24.64
N LYS A 155 33.32 -37.89 25.24
CA LYS A 155 34.56 -38.54 25.77
C LYS A 155 35.24 -37.62 26.82
N ASN A 156 36.07 -38.17 27.72
CA ASN A 156 36.73 -37.41 28.82
C ASN A 156 37.62 -36.24 28.35
N LEU A 157 37.41 -35.05 28.93
CA LEU A 157 38.39 -33.98 29.07
C LEU A 157 38.82 -33.87 30.55
N LEU A 158 40.07 -33.49 30.79
CA LEU A 158 40.66 -33.43 32.13
C LEU A 158 40.16 -32.17 32.89
N ASN A 159 39.89 -32.32 34.19
CA ASN A 159 39.53 -31.28 35.18
C ASN A 159 38.06 -30.76 35.24
N THR A 160 37.06 -31.43 34.66
CA THR A 160 35.63 -31.11 34.88
C THR A 160 34.84 -32.25 35.53
N THR A 161 34.13 -31.96 36.62
CA THR A 161 33.10 -32.86 37.21
C THR A 161 31.82 -32.78 36.38
N VAL A 162 31.21 -33.93 36.09
CA VAL A 162 29.96 -34.03 35.31
C VAL A 162 28.79 -34.43 36.24
N ARG A 163 27.63 -33.79 36.09
CA ARG A 163 26.43 -34.01 36.92
C ARG A 163 25.59 -35.22 36.45
N ARG A 164 26.25 -36.33 36.18
CA ARG A 164 25.68 -37.57 35.59
C ARG A 164 26.06 -38.81 36.38
N VAL A 165 25.14 -39.76 36.51
CA VAL A 165 25.44 -41.13 36.98
C VAL A 165 24.88 -42.18 36.01
N PRO A 166 25.44 -43.41 35.99
CA PRO A 166 25.00 -44.46 35.06
C PRO A 166 23.52 -44.83 35.22
N THR A 167 22.89 -45.19 34.11
CA THR A 167 21.51 -45.70 34.02
C THR A 167 21.24 -46.77 35.07
N ASP A 168 20.12 -46.67 35.79
CA ASP A 168 19.65 -47.76 36.65
C ASP A 168 19.21 -48.96 35.81
N ARG A 169 19.73 -50.13 36.20
CA ARG A 169 19.32 -51.43 35.66
C ARG A 169 18.65 -52.30 36.73
N ARG A 170 18.32 -51.71 37.88
CA ARG A 170 17.42 -52.33 38.85
C ARG A 170 16.00 -52.23 38.30
N GLN A 171 15.35 -53.36 38.14
CA GLN A 171 13.96 -53.43 37.71
C GLN A 171 13.06 -52.81 38.79
N ARG A 172 12.48 -51.65 38.48
CA ARG A 172 11.65 -50.86 39.40
C ARG A 172 10.20 -51.38 39.42
N PRO A 173 9.67 -51.83 40.57
CA PRO A 173 8.27 -52.25 40.67
C PRO A 173 7.33 -51.09 40.36
N PHE A 174 6.27 -51.35 39.61
CA PHE A 174 5.32 -50.33 39.20
C PHE A 174 4.67 -49.60 40.40
N GLU A 175 4.43 -50.33 41.49
CA GLU A 175 3.84 -49.84 42.75
C GLU A 175 4.71 -48.79 43.47
N SER A 176 5.97 -48.61 43.06
CA SER A 176 6.86 -47.57 43.57
C SER A 176 6.68 -46.20 42.89
N PHE A 177 5.99 -46.16 41.74
CA PHE A 177 5.64 -44.92 41.05
C PHE A 177 4.40 -44.28 41.69
N ILE A 178 4.29 -42.95 41.63
CA ILE A 178 3.10 -42.22 42.12
C ILE A 178 1.86 -42.34 41.20
N PHE A 179 1.76 -43.39 40.38
CA PHE A 179 0.69 -43.62 39.40
C PHE A 179 -0.20 -44.81 39.78
N SER A 180 -1.48 -44.75 39.41
CA SER A 180 -2.36 -45.92 39.43
C SER A 180 -2.40 -46.62 38.07
N VAL A 181 -2.72 -47.91 38.07
CA VAL A 181 -2.86 -48.71 36.84
C VAL A 181 -3.98 -48.17 35.95
N GLU A 182 -5.05 -47.62 36.55
CA GLU A 182 -6.15 -46.97 35.83
C GLU A 182 -5.71 -45.70 35.11
N GLU A 183 -4.89 -44.86 35.75
CA GLU A 183 -4.39 -43.61 35.15
C GLU A 183 -3.60 -43.89 33.85
N ILE A 184 -2.75 -44.91 33.85
CA ILE A 184 -1.97 -45.33 32.67
C ILE A 184 -2.87 -45.95 31.59
N ASN A 185 -3.85 -46.76 31.98
CA ASN A 185 -4.86 -47.29 31.06
C ASN A 185 -5.81 -46.20 30.47
N HIS A 186 -5.84 -45.02 31.07
CA HIS A 186 -6.53 -43.85 30.51
C HIS A 186 -5.67 -43.08 29.52
N LEU A 187 -4.36 -42.95 29.77
CA LEU A 187 -3.41 -42.32 28.84
C LEU A 187 -3.32 -43.08 27.50
N SER A 188 -3.21 -44.41 27.55
CA SER A 188 -3.10 -45.28 26.37
C SER A 188 -4.36 -45.31 25.48
N ARG A 189 -5.55 -44.93 25.98
CA ARG A 189 -6.79 -44.90 25.17
C ARG A 189 -6.86 -43.76 24.15
N PHE A 190 -6.07 -42.70 24.31
CA PHE A 190 -6.00 -41.60 23.33
C PHE A 190 -5.21 -41.94 22.06
N TYR A 191 -4.54 -43.10 22.02
CA TYR A 191 -3.62 -43.49 20.95
C TYR A 191 -4.31 -43.90 19.63
N ASN A 192 -5.58 -44.31 19.67
CA ASN A 192 -6.26 -45.00 18.56
C ASN A 192 -7.03 -44.10 17.55
N HIS A 193 -6.66 -42.83 17.37
CA HIS A 193 -7.39 -41.96 16.43
C HIS A 193 -6.60 -40.98 15.55
N ASN A 194 -5.26 -41.00 15.51
CA ASN A 194 -4.50 -40.24 14.51
C ASN A 194 -3.14 -40.91 14.20
N GLN A 195 -3.09 -41.74 13.16
CA GLN A 195 -1.82 -42.19 12.57
C GLN A 195 -1.31 -41.12 11.58
N ASN A 196 -0.37 -40.28 12.04
CA ASN A 196 0.67 -39.55 11.29
C ASN A 196 1.13 -38.28 12.05
N GLN A 197 1.52 -38.44 13.32
CA GLN A 197 2.21 -37.39 14.07
C GLN A 197 3.33 -38.02 14.89
N SER A 198 4.56 -37.55 14.70
CA SER A 198 5.70 -37.82 15.59
C SER A 198 5.61 -36.94 16.83
N ASN A 199 4.56 -37.15 17.64
CA ASN A 199 4.39 -36.47 18.92
C ASN A 199 5.04 -37.30 20.03
N TRP A 200 5.93 -36.68 20.82
CA TRP A 200 6.18 -37.15 22.18
C TRP A 200 4.91 -37.05 23.03
N PHE A 201 4.80 -37.92 24.02
CA PHE A 201 3.50 -38.32 24.57
C PHE A 201 2.84 -37.30 25.49
N VAL A 202 1.51 -37.19 25.37
CA VAL A 202 0.69 -36.27 26.19
C VAL A 202 0.36 -36.90 27.54
N LEU A 203 1.30 -36.82 28.47
CA LEU A 203 0.93 -36.62 29.88
C LEU A 203 0.22 -35.25 30.00
N PRO A 204 -0.74 -35.07 30.92
CA PRO A 204 -1.42 -33.80 31.11
C PRO A 204 -0.47 -32.74 31.68
N GLN A 205 0.30 -32.09 30.82
CA GLN A 205 1.22 -31.02 31.22
C GLN A 205 0.44 -29.83 31.75
N GLY A 206 0.66 -29.51 33.02
CA GLY A 206 0.29 -28.21 33.56
C GLY A 206 1.04 -27.09 32.84
N GLU A 207 0.43 -25.91 32.70
CA GLU A 207 1.09 -24.76 32.06
C GLU A 207 2.31 -24.32 32.88
N HIS A 208 3.51 -24.50 32.33
CA HIS A 208 4.78 -24.20 33.00
C HIS A 208 5.87 -23.75 32.02
N ILE A 209 6.97 -23.23 32.58
CA ILE A 209 8.22 -22.93 31.88
C ILE A 209 9.32 -23.83 32.47
N LEU A 210 10.14 -24.43 31.60
CA LEU A 210 11.31 -25.24 31.96
C LEU A 210 12.59 -24.59 31.45
N LEU A 211 13.58 -24.52 32.34
CA LEU A 211 14.98 -24.13 32.06
C LEU A 211 15.89 -25.32 32.41
N ALA A 212 16.55 -25.93 31.42
CA ALA A 212 17.46 -27.06 31.63
C ALA A 212 18.91 -26.71 31.27
N ALA A 213 19.88 -27.32 31.96
CA ALA A 213 21.29 -26.95 31.88
C ALA A 213 22.06 -27.41 30.63
N CYS A 214 21.55 -28.41 29.90
CA CYS A 214 22.17 -28.97 28.69
C CYS A 214 21.10 -29.63 27.79
N ARG A 215 21.45 -29.95 26.54
CA ARG A 215 20.62 -30.81 25.69
C ARG A 215 20.71 -32.27 26.13
N GLU A 216 19.75 -33.04 25.63
CA GLU A 216 19.71 -34.51 25.61
C GLU A 216 21.07 -35.19 25.38
N ASN A 217 21.78 -34.78 24.33
CA ASN A 217 23.04 -35.40 23.91
C ASN A 217 24.30 -34.77 24.53
N GLU A 218 24.15 -33.99 25.61
CA GLU A 218 25.20 -33.21 26.25
C GLU A 218 25.30 -33.47 27.78
N ASP A 219 26.38 -32.99 28.39
CA ASP A 219 26.69 -33.19 29.81
C ASP A 219 26.80 -31.83 30.54
N ALA A 220 25.96 -31.62 31.57
CA ALA A 220 26.05 -30.49 32.50
C ALA A 220 27.25 -30.59 33.46
N LYS A 221 28.05 -29.52 33.55
CA LYS A 221 29.36 -29.50 34.22
C LYS A 221 29.40 -28.59 35.44
N GLU A 222 30.34 -28.86 36.35
CA GLU A 222 30.72 -27.94 37.43
C GLU A 222 31.95 -27.11 37.05
N CYS A 223 32.00 -25.85 37.50
CA CYS A 223 33.15 -24.97 37.43
C CYS A 223 33.57 -24.44 38.81
N TYR A 224 34.75 -23.84 38.86
CA TYR A 224 35.23 -23.07 40.01
C TYR A 224 35.17 -21.58 39.68
N GLY A 225 34.40 -20.82 40.45
CA GLY A 225 34.14 -19.39 40.25
C GLY A 225 33.84 -18.69 41.57
N ASN A 226 34.21 -17.42 41.72
CA ASN A 226 34.05 -16.66 42.97
C ASN A 226 34.55 -17.42 44.24
N ASN A 227 35.64 -18.17 44.09
CA ASN A 227 36.25 -18.99 45.15
C ASN A 227 35.36 -20.14 45.67
N ARG A 228 34.34 -20.58 44.92
CA ARG A 228 33.42 -21.69 45.22
C ARG A 228 33.26 -22.62 44.01
N HIS A 229 32.83 -23.86 44.26
CA HIS A 229 32.36 -24.76 43.19
C HIS A 229 30.88 -24.50 42.91
N GLN A 230 30.48 -24.47 41.64
CA GLN A 230 29.10 -24.20 41.18
C GLN A 230 28.82 -24.92 39.85
N GLY A 231 27.56 -25.19 39.53
CA GLY A 231 27.15 -25.64 38.20
C GLY A 231 27.40 -24.53 37.18
N VAL A 232 27.89 -24.85 35.98
CA VAL A 232 28.18 -23.82 34.97
C VAL A 232 26.90 -23.08 34.56
N PHE A 233 25.80 -23.82 34.42
CA PHE A 233 24.49 -23.23 34.13
C PHE A 233 23.99 -22.36 35.29
N SER A 234 23.92 -22.90 36.51
CA SER A 234 23.54 -22.15 37.71
C SER A 234 24.37 -20.89 37.94
N TYR A 235 25.70 -20.98 37.77
CA TYR A 235 26.62 -19.84 37.90
C TYR A 235 26.25 -18.72 36.93
N PHE A 236 26.10 -19.01 35.64
CA PHE A 236 25.78 -17.99 34.65
C PHE A 236 24.32 -17.55 34.66
N LEU A 237 23.39 -18.40 35.10
CA LEU A 237 22.00 -18.04 35.33
C LEU A 237 21.91 -17.00 36.45
N ILE A 238 22.57 -17.26 37.58
CA ILE A 238 22.56 -16.39 38.75
C ILE A 238 23.41 -15.13 38.51
N ASP A 239 24.55 -15.22 37.81
CA ASP A 239 25.32 -14.06 37.36
C ASP A 239 24.49 -13.17 36.42
N THR A 240 23.79 -13.77 35.46
CA THR A 240 22.87 -13.06 34.57
C THR A 240 21.73 -12.38 35.34
N LEU A 241 21.09 -13.09 36.27
CA LEU A 241 20.03 -12.55 37.15
C LEU A 241 20.53 -11.41 38.02
N ARG A 242 21.68 -11.57 38.70
CA ARG A 242 22.28 -10.53 39.58
C ARG A 242 22.74 -9.32 38.77
N ARG A 243 23.44 -9.50 37.63
CA ARG A 243 23.88 -8.40 36.75
C ARG A 243 22.73 -7.70 36.02
N ALA A 244 21.59 -8.35 35.86
CA ALA A 244 20.36 -7.73 35.36
C ALA A 244 19.43 -7.22 36.47
N ASN A 245 19.70 -7.51 37.75
CA ASN A 245 18.81 -7.23 38.87
C ASN A 245 17.37 -7.78 38.65
N GLY A 246 17.28 -9.02 38.13
CA GLY A 246 16.03 -9.77 37.89
C GLY A 246 15.18 -9.37 36.69
N ASN A 247 15.76 -8.53 35.84
CA ASN A 247 15.04 -7.71 34.89
C ASN A 247 15.09 -8.25 33.46
N LEU A 248 14.75 -9.52 33.29
CA LEU A 248 14.85 -10.22 32.00
C LEU A 248 13.59 -11.04 31.77
N THR A 249 13.14 -11.15 30.52
CA THR A 249 12.18 -12.19 30.18
C THR A 249 12.81 -13.57 30.34
N TYR A 250 12.01 -14.63 30.43
CA TYR A 250 12.57 -16.00 30.40
C TYR A 250 13.42 -16.22 29.15
N ARG A 251 12.99 -15.66 28.02
CA ARG A 251 13.73 -15.69 26.75
C ARG A 251 15.07 -14.95 26.84
N ASP A 252 15.12 -13.75 27.43
CA ASP A 252 16.38 -12.98 27.54
C ASP A 252 17.35 -13.58 28.58
N LEU A 253 16.80 -14.00 29.72
CA LEU A 253 17.54 -14.72 30.77
C LEU A 253 18.19 -15.97 30.18
N PHE A 254 17.41 -16.76 29.44
CA PHE A 254 17.90 -17.94 28.76
C PHE A 254 18.95 -17.62 27.70
N LYS A 255 18.68 -16.70 26.76
CA LYS A 255 19.61 -16.33 25.69
C LYS A 255 20.98 -15.96 26.26
N ARG A 256 21.01 -15.10 27.27
CA ARG A 256 22.26 -14.67 27.91
C ARG A 256 22.92 -15.75 28.78
N THR A 257 22.14 -16.58 29.47
CA THR A 257 22.70 -17.71 30.22
C THR A 257 23.34 -18.73 29.28
N ASN A 258 22.63 -19.11 28.22
CA ASN A 258 23.11 -19.97 27.15
C ASN A 258 24.39 -19.41 26.50
N ALA A 259 24.48 -18.09 26.31
CA ALA A 259 25.69 -17.42 25.84
C ALA A 259 26.91 -17.72 26.70
N LEU A 260 26.80 -17.43 27.98
CA LEU A 260 27.92 -17.49 28.91
C LEU A 260 28.30 -18.96 29.21
N VAL A 261 27.32 -19.87 29.23
CA VAL A 261 27.58 -21.31 29.34
C VAL A 261 28.37 -21.80 28.12
N ARG A 262 27.90 -21.54 26.89
CA ARG A 262 28.57 -21.99 25.66
C ARG A 262 29.93 -21.32 25.44
N SER A 263 30.10 -20.07 25.87
CA SER A 263 31.42 -19.40 25.84
C SER A 263 32.43 -19.97 26.85
N ARG A 264 31.97 -20.71 27.87
CA ARG A 264 32.82 -21.22 28.96
C ARG A 264 33.11 -22.71 28.88
N VAL A 265 32.19 -23.51 28.35
CA VAL A 265 32.32 -24.96 28.23
C VAL A 265 31.78 -25.45 26.88
N THR A 266 32.54 -26.31 26.22
CA THR A 266 32.12 -27.01 25.01
C THR A 266 31.09 -28.09 25.35
N ALA A 267 30.17 -28.38 24.42
CA ALA A 267 29.14 -29.42 24.57
C ALA A 267 28.31 -29.32 25.86
N GLN A 268 27.80 -28.12 26.14
CA GLN A 268 26.73 -27.86 27.09
C GLN A 268 25.90 -26.66 26.59
N SER A 269 24.72 -26.93 26.07
CA SER A 269 23.79 -25.97 25.48
C SER A 269 22.49 -26.00 26.29
N PRO A 270 22.25 -25.07 27.22
CA PRO A 270 20.98 -24.97 27.93
C PRO A 270 19.75 -25.05 27.02
N GLN A 271 18.61 -25.50 27.56
CA GLN A 271 17.30 -25.52 26.88
C GLN A 271 16.27 -24.64 27.61
N LEU A 272 15.32 -24.10 26.85
CA LEU A 272 14.16 -23.34 27.34
C LEU A 272 12.90 -23.86 26.65
N GLU A 273 11.95 -24.30 27.45
CA GLU A 273 10.66 -24.83 26.98
C GLU A 273 9.51 -24.18 27.73
N ALA A 274 8.35 -24.11 27.09
CA ALA A 274 7.10 -23.73 27.75
C ALA A 274 5.90 -24.34 27.04
N THR A 275 4.92 -24.81 27.82
CA THR A 275 3.64 -25.33 27.31
C THR A 275 2.84 -24.26 26.55
N ASN A 276 3.11 -22.98 26.85
CA ASN A 276 2.55 -21.81 26.18
C ASN A 276 3.66 -20.79 25.88
N SER A 277 4.01 -20.63 24.61
CA SER A 277 5.16 -19.82 24.17
C SER A 277 5.03 -18.32 24.44
N ILE A 278 3.81 -17.82 24.73
CA ILE A 278 3.58 -16.44 25.19
C ILE A 278 4.22 -16.19 26.56
N ASN A 279 4.31 -17.20 27.43
CA ASN A 279 4.83 -17.04 28.78
C ASN A 279 6.36 -16.83 28.82
N LEU A 280 7.06 -17.18 27.74
CA LEU A 280 8.50 -16.94 27.59
C LEU A 280 8.87 -15.45 27.48
N ASP A 281 7.90 -14.63 27.04
CA ASP A 281 8.05 -13.17 26.93
C ASP A 281 7.67 -12.45 28.24
N GLN A 282 7.24 -13.18 29.29
CA GLN A 282 7.05 -12.63 30.63
C GLN A 282 8.40 -12.43 31.34
N PRO A 283 8.54 -11.42 32.22
CA PRO A 283 9.73 -11.29 33.06
C PRO A 283 9.91 -12.51 33.98
N PHE A 284 11.14 -12.76 34.41
CA PHE A 284 11.45 -13.83 35.36
C PHE A 284 10.58 -13.74 36.62
N LEU A 285 9.97 -14.87 37.00
CA LEU A 285 8.97 -14.98 38.06
C LEU A 285 7.74 -14.06 37.88
N GLY A 286 7.36 -13.76 36.63
CA GLY A 286 6.17 -12.98 36.31
C GLY A 286 6.31 -11.47 36.59
N GLY A 287 7.53 -10.95 36.70
CA GLY A 287 7.77 -9.52 37.02
C GLY A 287 7.83 -9.22 38.51
N ALA A 288 8.00 -10.23 39.36
CA ALA A 288 8.20 -10.05 40.81
C ALA A 288 9.53 -9.35 41.16
N ILE A 289 10.42 -9.18 40.18
CA ILE A 289 11.68 -8.42 40.27
C ILE A 289 11.71 -7.47 39.04
N ALA A 290 12.19 -6.23 39.20
CA ALA A 290 11.80 -5.04 38.41
C ALA A 290 12.27 -4.98 36.92
N GLU A 291 11.84 -3.95 36.14
CA GLU A 291 11.78 -3.93 34.66
C GLU A 291 12.65 -2.83 33.92
N ARG A 292 13.25 -3.12 32.72
CA ARG A 292 14.05 -2.34 31.67
C ARG A 292 15.59 -2.45 31.62
N GLN A 293 16.36 -2.27 30.52
CA GLN A 293 16.18 -1.91 29.08
C GLN A 293 17.45 -2.37 28.27
N PRO A 294 17.40 -2.68 26.95
CA PRO A 294 18.54 -3.27 26.21
C PRO A 294 19.53 -2.31 25.53
N TYR A 295 20.65 -2.90 25.09
CA TYR A 295 21.87 -2.31 24.52
C TYR A 295 22.55 -3.35 23.61
N LEU A 296 23.43 -2.93 22.70
CA LEU A 296 24.39 -3.86 22.08
C LEU A 296 25.48 -4.21 23.09
N THR A 297 26.14 -5.35 22.95
CA THR A 297 27.37 -5.66 23.66
C THR A 297 28.59 -5.50 22.76
N VAL A 298 29.66 -4.95 23.35
CA VAL A 298 31.00 -5.02 22.78
C VAL A 298 31.78 -6.05 23.57
N ILE A 299 32.33 -7.01 22.85
CA ILE A 299 33.19 -8.07 23.37
C ILE A 299 34.46 -8.16 22.53
N TYR A 300 35.55 -8.62 23.16
CA TYR A 300 36.72 -9.03 22.43
C TYR A 300 36.53 -10.49 21.98
N ASN A 301 36.61 -10.73 20.68
CA ASN A 301 36.53 -12.04 20.06
C ASN A 301 37.93 -12.44 19.57
N GLU A 302 38.38 -13.64 19.93
CA GLU A 302 39.77 -14.07 19.67
C GLU A 302 40.13 -14.15 18.17
N THR A 303 39.16 -14.41 17.29
CA THR A 303 39.38 -14.49 15.83
C THR A 303 39.10 -13.18 15.10
N HIS A 304 38.19 -12.35 15.60
CA HIS A 304 37.69 -11.15 14.90
C HIS A 304 38.13 -9.82 15.56
N GLY A 305 38.80 -9.86 16.71
CA GLY A 305 39.13 -8.69 17.51
C GLY A 305 37.90 -8.13 18.23
N TRP A 306 37.84 -6.81 18.42
CA TRP A 306 36.64 -6.18 18.99
C TRP A 306 35.46 -6.29 18.02
N VAL A 307 34.34 -6.81 18.51
CA VAL A 307 33.09 -6.95 17.75
C VAL A 307 31.92 -6.35 18.53
N ILE A 308 30.92 -5.88 17.79
CA ILE A 308 29.55 -5.80 18.32
C ILE A 308 28.81 -7.08 17.98
N ASP A 309 27.92 -7.48 18.88
CA ASP A 309 26.79 -8.35 18.58
C ASP A 309 25.85 -7.64 17.57
N GLY A 310 26.27 -7.51 16.31
CA GLY A 310 25.67 -6.55 15.37
C GLY A 310 25.88 -6.87 13.89
N GLY A 311 25.20 -7.86 13.32
CA GLY A 311 25.38 -8.24 11.89
C GLY A 311 24.29 -7.80 10.89
N ALA A 312 24.51 -8.11 9.60
CA ALA A 312 23.68 -7.74 8.46
C ALA A 312 22.22 -8.25 8.53
N VAL A 313 21.98 -9.50 8.94
CA VAL A 313 20.61 -10.08 8.99
C VAL A 313 19.71 -9.38 10.01
N HIS A 314 20.33 -8.60 10.89
CA HIS A 314 19.69 -7.82 11.92
C HIS A 314 19.59 -6.33 11.56
N GLY A 315 19.98 -5.94 10.34
CA GLY A 315 19.97 -4.57 9.86
C GLY A 315 21.16 -3.73 10.37
N ILE A 316 22.40 -4.24 10.31
CA ILE A 316 23.56 -3.35 10.13
C ILE A 316 23.80 -3.24 8.62
N PRO A 317 23.76 -2.02 8.03
CA PRO A 317 24.11 -1.83 6.62
C PRO A 317 25.62 -2.06 6.38
N PRO A 318 26.03 -2.66 5.25
CA PRO A 318 27.43 -2.87 4.92
C PRO A 318 28.20 -1.55 4.79
N VAL A 319 29.51 -1.60 5.06
CA VAL A 319 30.40 -0.43 4.98
C VAL A 319 30.50 0.06 3.53
N SER A 320 30.31 1.37 3.30
CA SER A 320 30.29 1.97 1.97
C SER A 320 31.16 3.24 1.94
N GLY A 321 32.39 3.12 1.47
CA GLY A 321 33.36 4.22 1.47
C GLY A 321 33.75 4.63 2.89
N GLU A 322 33.67 5.93 3.19
CA GLU A 322 33.90 6.45 4.55
C GLU A 322 32.64 6.42 5.45
N GLU A 323 31.47 6.06 4.90
CA GLU A 323 30.22 5.98 5.66
C GLU A 323 30.03 4.57 6.25
N THR A 324 29.91 4.52 7.58
CA THR A 324 29.75 3.28 8.34
C THR A 324 28.92 3.48 9.60
N THR A 325 28.44 2.37 10.19
CA THR A 325 27.75 2.39 11.48
C THR A 325 28.74 2.78 12.58
N ARG A 326 28.35 3.73 13.44
CA ARG A 326 29.15 4.14 14.61
C ARG A 326 28.43 3.80 15.91
N VAL A 327 29.19 3.39 16.93
CA VAL A 327 28.70 3.08 18.27
C VAL A 327 29.45 3.84 19.36
N ALA A 328 28.78 4.16 20.46
CA ALA A 328 29.38 4.67 21.70
C ALA A 328 29.42 3.54 22.75
N ILE A 329 30.58 3.33 23.38
CA ILE A 329 30.86 2.22 24.31
C ILE A 329 30.81 2.70 25.76
N PHE A 330 30.15 1.97 26.66
CA PHE A 330 29.94 2.31 28.06
C PHE A 330 30.28 1.13 29.00
N PRO A 331 30.65 1.37 30.27
CA PRO A 331 30.77 0.31 31.27
C PRO A 331 29.51 -0.55 31.38
N PHE A 332 29.65 -1.85 31.60
CA PHE A 332 28.49 -2.76 31.68
C PHE A 332 27.48 -2.38 32.75
N ASN A 333 27.95 -1.81 33.87
CA ASN A 333 27.15 -1.36 34.99
C ASN A 333 26.52 0.03 34.82
N SER A 334 26.71 0.72 33.69
CA SER A 334 26.12 2.05 33.46
C SER A 334 24.60 2.06 33.49
N ALA A 335 24.04 3.05 34.19
CA ALA A 335 22.62 3.33 34.25
C ALA A 335 22.07 3.85 32.91
N LEU A 336 20.77 3.69 32.68
CA LEU A 336 20.10 3.99 31.40
C LEU A 336 20.16 5.47 31.01
N GLU A 337 20.26 6.35 32.00
CA GLU A 337 20.41 7.80 31.86
C GLU A 337 21.82 8.15 31.34
N GLN A 338 22.84 7.39 31.74
CA GLN A 338 24.23 7.59 31.34
C GLN A 338 24.46 7.19 29.88
N LEU A 339 23.80 6.11 29.43
CA LEU A 339 23.83 5.64 28.03
C LEU A 339 23.32 6.68 27.01
N ARG A 340 22.71 7.78 27.45
CA ARG A 340 22.24 8.87 26.59
C ARG A 340 23.23 10.01 26.43
N GLN A 341 24.25 10.04 27.28
CA GLN A 341 25.27 11.07 27.30
C GLN A 341 26.53 10.47 26.66
N VAL A 342 26.75 10.74 25.37
CA VAL A 342 27.94 10.24 24.66
C VAL A 342 29.24 10.69 25.34
N SER A 343 29.21 11.80 26.07
CA SER A 343 30.29 12.28 26.94
C SER A 343 30.62 11.38 28.15
N GLN A 344 29.79 10.39 28.48
CA GLN A 344 30.06 9.34 29.49
C GLN A 344 30.50 8.00 28.86
N ALA A 345 30.71 7.93 27.54
CA ALA A 345 31.27 6.76 26.89
C ALA A 345 32.77 6.59 27.25
N LEU A 346 33.23 5.35 27.32
CA LEU A 346 34.66 4.98 27.43
C LEU A 346 35.41 5.25 26.13
N GLY A 347 34.70 5.18 25.00
CA GLY A 347 35.22 5.40 23.65
C GLY A 347 34.12 5.28 22.60
N LEU A 348 34.43 5.67 21.38
CA LEU A 348 33.60 5.43 20.20
C LEU A 348 34.20 4.30 19.38
N ALA A 349 33.38 3.62 18.59
CA ALA A 349 33.89 2.66 17.61
C ALA A 349 33.11 2.73 16.29
N GLU A 350 33.83 2.44 15.21
CA GLU A 350 33.31 2.40 13.86
C GLU A 350 33.25 0.95 13.40
N VAL A 351 32.14 0.55 12.79
CA VAL A 351 32.05 -0.76 12.12
C VAL A 351 32.98 -0.77 10.92
N THR A 352 33.89 -1.74 10.86
CA THR A 352 34.83 -1.89 9.74
C THR A 352 34.44 -3.01 8.78
N GLU A 353 33.67 -3.99 9.25
CA GLU A 353 33.21 -5.13 8.47
C GLU A 353 31.92 -5.66 9.06
N VAL A 354 30.95 -5.98 8.19
CA VAL A 354 29.61 -6.44 8.59
C VAL A 354 29.46 -7.89 8.15
N LEU A 355 29.51 -8.81 9.11
CA LEU A 355 29.15 -10.21 8.88
C LEU A 355 27.63 -10.38 9.07
N PRO A 356 27.03 -11.51 8.64
CA PRO A 356 25.60 -11.76 8.86
C PRO A 356 25.16 -11.61 10.31
N GLN A 357 25.96 -12.07 11.28
CA GLN A 357 25.57 -12.09 12.70
C GLN A 357 26.28 -11.09 13.63
N LEU A 358 27.47 -10.62 13.29
CA LEU A 358 28.26 -9.66 14.07
C LEU A 358 28.90 -8.61 13.16
N SER A 359 29.45 -7.54 13.73
CA SER A 359 30.32 -6.62 12.98
C SER A 359 31.65 -6.43 13.71
N LYS A 360 32.74 -6.48 12.95
CA LYS A 360 34.06 -6.06 13.43
C LYS A 360 34.03 -4.56 13.67
N ILE A 361 34.53 -4.10 14.81
CA ILE A 361 34.59 -2.68 15.16
C ILE A 361 36.03 -2.23 15.40
N LYS A 362 36.33 -1.02 14.95
CA LYS A 362 37.56 -0.30 15.26
C LYS A 362 37.25 0.80 16.26
N ILE A 363 37.76 0.65 17.47
CA ILE A 363 37.64 1.66 18.54
C ILE A 363 38.56 2.84 18.22
N SER A 364 38.08 4.06 18.42
CA SER A 364 38.87 5.30 18.26
C SER A 364 40.00 5.37 19.31
N GLN A 365 40.99 6.25 19.12
CA GLN A 365 42.32 6.22 19.77
C GLN A 365 42.41 6.24 21.33
N ASP A 366 41.29 6.21 22.06
CA ASP A 366 41.20 6.02 23.53
C ASP A 366 41.15 4.53 23.95
N SER A 367 41.62 3.60 23.10
CA SER A 367 41.46 2.15 23.28
C SER A 367 42.17 1.54 24.48
N GLU A 368 43.07 2.26 25.16
CA GLU A 368 43.84 1.79 26.33
C GLU A 368 42.98 1.57 27.61
N LYS A 369 41.65 1.78 27.55
CA LYS A 369 40.72 1.64 28.69
C LYS A 369 39.78 0.43 28.64
N LEU A 370 39.80 -0.37 27.57
CA LEU A 370 38.90 -1.51 27.41
C LEU A 370 39.66 -2.83 27.65
N ASP A 371 39.16 -3.60 28.61
CA ASP A 371 39.69 -4.88 29.07
C ASP A 371 39.06 -6.01 28.22
N PRO A 372 39.86 -6.83 27.50
CA PRO A 372 39.35 -7.94 26.69
C PRO A 372 38.53 -8.99 27.46
N GLU A 373 38.72 -9.14 28.78
CA GLU A 373 37.93 -10.09 29.59
C GLU A 373 36.54 -9.52 29.97
N LEU A 374 36.26 -8.26 29.68
CA LEU A 374 35.02 -7.58 30.06
C LEU A 374 34.09 -7.31 28.88
N THR A 375 32.80 -7.57 29.08
CA THR A 375 31.72 -7.14 28.18
C THR A 375 31.39 -5.67 28.44
N TYR A 376 31.20 -4.89 27.39
CA TYR A 376 30.77 -3.49 27.47
C TYR A 376 29.39 -3.28 26.85
N LYS A 377 28.72 -2.18 27.20
CA LYS A 377 27.48 -1.74 26.54
C LYS A 377 27.86 -0.91 25.33
N ALA A 378 27.17 -1.10 24.21
CA ALA A 378 27.28 -0.26 23.02
C ALA A 378 25.91 0.28 22.59
N VAL A 379 25.94 1.48 22.03
CA VAL A 379 24.78 2.22 21.56
C VAL A 379 25.08 2.77 20.17
N VAL A 380 24.26 2.44 19.18
CA VAL A 380 24.40 3.00 17.82
C VAL A 380 24.09 4.50 17.84
N ILE A 381 25.01 5.27 17.28
CA ILE A 381 24.96 6.74 17.16
C ILE A 381 24.96 7.21 15.69
N SER A 382 25.21 6.33 14.72
CA SER A 382 25.15 6.66 13.29
C SER A 382 24.89 5.40 12.44
N LEU A 383 24.17 5.54 11.33
CA LEU A 383 23.89 4.51 10.32
C LEU A 383 24.12 5.08 8.91
N PRO A 384 24.81 4.38 7.99
CA PRO A 384 25.00 4.79 6.59
C PRO A 384 23.80 4.41 5.69
N LEU A 385 22.57 4.62 6.18
CA LEU A 385 21.35 4.48 5.40
C LEU A 385 20.70 5.86 5.25
N PRO A 386 20.23 6.26 4.05
CA PRO A 386 19.49 7.51 3.89
C PRO A 386 18.20 7.44 4.73
N PRO A 387 18.01 8.29 5.74
CA PRO A 387 16.83 8.24 6.61
C PRO A 387 15.57 8.57 5.80
N LEU A 388 14.45 7.88 6.02
CA LEU A 388 13.23 8.03 5.21
C LEU A 388 12.73 9.49 5.18
N GLY A 389 12.37 10.01 4.02
CA GLY A 389 11.88 11.37 3.80
C GLY A 389 10.47 11.60 4.34
N VAL A 390 10.32 12.65 5.15
CA VAL A 390 9.04 13.08 5.71
C VAL A 390 8.81 14.56 5.44
N TYR A 391 7.73 14.88 4.73
CA TYR A 391 7.30 16.26 4.54
C TYR A 391 6.44 16.74 5.72
N LEU A 392 6.77 17.89 6.30
CA LEU A 392 6.07 18.47 7.45
C LEU A 392 5.15 19.62 7.01
N GLN A 393 3.84 19.53 7.27
CA GLN A 393 2.90 20.58 6.86
C GLN A 393 1.82 20.90 7.91
N GLY A 394 1.23 22.11 7.82
CA GLY A 394 0.11 22.56 8.66
C GLY A 394 0.49 23.59 9.73
N ASP A 395 -0.20 23.55 10.88
CA ASP A 395 -0.07 24.52 11.99
C ASP A 395 1.39 24.69 12.43
N GLU A 396 1.96 25.90 12.27
CA GLU A 396 3.39 26.17 12.51
C GLU A 396 3.89 25.71 13.89
N LYS A 397 3.07 25.86 14.94
CA LYS A 397 3.43 25.39 16.29
C LYS A 397 3.63 23.87 16.34
N GLY A 398 2.83 23.11 15.60
CA GLY A 398 2.98 21.67 15.48
C GLY A 398 4.20 21.31 14.64
N VAL A 399 4.34 21.92 13.46
CA VAL A 399 5.48 21.71 12.55
C VAL A 399 6.82 22.00 13.24
N THR A 400 6.91 23.11 13.99
CA THR A 400 8.14 23.50 14.72
C THR A 400 8.52 22.48 15.79
N LEU A 401 7.55 22.01 16.59
CA LEU A 401 7.78 20.99 17.61
C LEU A 401 8.11 19.62 17.01
N ALA A 402 7.52 19.27 15.86
CA ALA A 402 7.86 18.05 15.13
C ALA A 402 9.29 18.10 14.58
N ARG A 403 9.69 19.22 13.95
CA ARG A 403 11.06 19.46 13.47
C ARG A 403 12.09 19.38 14.60
N GLN A 404 11.82 20.02 15.73
CA GLN A 404 12.66 19.88 16.93
C GLN A 404 12.73 18.42 17.40
N ALA A 405 11.59 17.71 17.45
CA ALA A 405 11.57 16.31 17.85
C ALA A 405 12.30 15.36 16.87
N ILE A 406 12.47 15.71 15.60
CA ILE A 406 13.36 15.00 14.66
C ILE A 406 14.82 15.23 15.05
N GLN A 407 15.21 16.48 15.33
CA GLN A 407 16.59 16.86 15.71
C GLN A 407 17.02 16.30 17.08
N GLU A 408 16.08 15.96 17.97
CA GLU A 408 16.34 15.40 19.30
C GLU A 408 16.05 13.89 19.41
N ALA A 409 15.73 13.23 18.29
CA ALA A 409 15.25 11.84 18.30
C ALA A 409 16.32 10.81 18.74
N SER A 410 17.59 11.03 18.40
CA SER A 410 18.69 10.08 18.62
C SER A 410 19.55 10.43 19.86
N PHE A 411 20.42 9.51 20.29
CA PHE A 411 21.16 9.67 21.55
C PHE A 411 22.15 10.84 21.47
N GLY A 412 22.26 11.63 22.54
CA GLY A 412 23.16 12.79 22.58
C GLY A 412 22.68 14.02 21.79
N GLU A 413 21.37 14.31 21.75
CA GLU A 413 20.79 15.50 21.07
C GLU A 413 21.08 15.53 19.56
N GLN A 414 20.98 14.35 18.91
CA GLN A 414 21.22 14.17 17.48
C GLN A 414 19.93 13.84 16.72
N ALA A 415 19.91 14.18 15.43
CA ALA A 415 18.79 13.94 14.53
C ALA A 415 18.47 12.45 14.36
N SER A 416 17.21 12.13 14.04
CA SER A 416 16.75 10.76 13.83
C SER A 416 17.60 10.00 12.80
N LEU A 417 18.02 8.80 13.17
CA LEU A 417 18.68 7.84 12.28
C LEU A 417 17.73 7.17 11.28
N TYR A 418 16.41 7.34 11.42
CA TYR A 418 15.41 6.62 10.62
C TYR A 418 14.57 7.52 9.72
N ILE A 419 14.43 8.81 10.03
CA ILE A 419 13.69 9.77 9.21
C ILE A 419 14.43 11.11 9.05
N ARG A 420 14.26 11.74 7.89
CA ARG A 420 14.73 13.11 7.57
C ARG A 420 13.53 13.97 7.19
N GLU A 421 13.60 15.27 7.46
CA GLU A 421 12.67 16.22 6.84
C GLU A 421 13.07 16.46 5.37
N VAL A 422 12.08 16.54 4.47
CA VAL A 422 12.27 16.94 3.07
C VAL A 422 11.53 18.24 2.79
N VAL A 423 12.03 19.01 1.81
CA VAL A 423 11.50 20.33 1.46
C VAL A 423 10.28 20.21 0.54
N ASP A 424 10.35 19.33 -0.46
CA ASP A 424 9.30 19.14 -1.46
C ASP A 424 8.51 17.86 -1.18
N SER A 425 7.20 17.90 -1.39
CA SER A 425 6.31 16.75 -1.11
C SER A 425 6.48 15.57 -2.07
N GLU A 426 7.10 15.80 -3.24
CA GLU A 426 7.42 14.75 -4.22
C GLU A 426 8.59 13.87 -3.76
N ASP A 427 9.52 14.42 -2.97
CA ASP A 427 10.68 13.71 -2.38
C ASP A 427 10.35 12.97 -1.07
N ALA A 428 9.08 12.99 -0.65
CA ALA A 428 8.62 12.42 0.62
C ALA A 428 8.04 11.02 0.44
N GLU A 429 8.42 10.07 1.28
CA GLU A 429 7.73 8.77 1.35
C GLU A 429 6.50 8.83 2.29
N PHE A 430 6.49 9.73 3.28
CA PHE A 430 5.34 10.01 4.17
C PHE A 430 5.19 11.50 4.48
N CYS A 431 3.99 11.91 4.91
CA CYS A 431 3.71 13.27 5.38
C CYS A 431 3.33 13.28 6.87
N LEU A 432 3.73 14.33 7.58
CA LEU A 432 3.25 14.63 8.93
C LEU A 432 2.48 15.95 8.92
N ILE A 433 1.15 15.84 9.02
CA ILE A 433 0.24 16.97 9.00
C ILE A 433 -0.11 17.37 10.43
N ALA A 434 0.26 18.59 10.82
CA ALA A 434 -0.22 19.26 12.02
C ALA A 434 -1.50 20.03 11.69
N ARG A 435 -2.69 19.49 12.01
CA ARG A 435 -3.97 20.18 11.79
C ARG A 435 -4.89 19.99 13.00
N ASP A 436 -5.76 20.95 13.30
CA ASP A 436 -6.78 20.84 14.37
C ASP A 436 -6.22 20.49 15.77
N ARG A 437 -5.00 20.95 16.09
CA ARG A 437 -4.27 20.56 17.32
C ARG A 437 -3.99 19.05 17.42
N GLN A 438 -3.77 18.37 16.30
CA GLN A 438 -3.37 16.96 16.25
C GLN A 438 -2.31 16.72 15.16
N TYR A 439 -1.47 15.70 15.37
CA TYR A 439 -0.59 15.18 14.33
C TYR A 439 -1.24 14.00 13.61
N LEU A 440 -1.21 14.04 12.27
CA LEU A 440 -1.67 12.99 11.36
C LEU A 440 -0.47 12.52 10.54
N ILE A 441 -0.22 11.21 10.48
CA ILE A 441 0.78 10.63 9.58
C ILE A 441 0.06 10.08 8.36
N THR A 442 0.38 10.59 7.18
CA THR A 442 -0.33 10.32 5.92
C THR A 442 0.66 9.96 4.80
N ARG A 443 0.19 9.68 3.59
CA ARG A 443 1.04 9.61 2.38
C ARG A 443 1.13 10.99 1.72
N PRO A 444 2.09 11.23 0.81
CA PRO A 444 2.14 12.50 0.06
C PRO A 444 0.90 12.76 -0.79
N VAL A 445 0.31 11.70 -1.35
CA VAL A 445 -0.82 11.78 -2.28
C VAL A 445 -2.18 11.94 -1.60
N ASP A 446 -2.28 11.81 -0.27
CA ASP A 446 -3.54 12.03 0.45
C ASP A 446 -3.38 12.43 1.93
N ASP A 447 -4.39 13.13 2.44
CA ASP A 447 -4.49 13.63 3.81
C ASP A 447 -4.97 12.57 4.84
N ARG A 448 -5.03 11.28 4.47
CA ARG A 448 -5.69 10.24 5.28
C ARG A 448 -4.73 9.67 6.33
N PRO A 449 -5.09 9.65 7.62
CA PRO A 449 -4.19 9.18 8.67
C PRO A 449 -3.97 7.66 8.66
N LEU A 450 -2.74 7.25 8.35
CA LEU A 450 -2.26 5.87 8.36
C LEU A 450 -2.35 5.21 9.74
N ILE A 451 -2.37 5.98 10.83
CA ILE A 451 -2.49 5.50 12.21
C ILE A 451 -3.30 6.48 13.06
N ALA A 452 -3.59 6.16 14.33
CA ALA A 452 -4.36 7.02 15.22
C ALA A 452 -3.76 8.45 15.33
N PRO A 453 -4.55 9.54 15.20
CA PRO A 453 -4.06 10.89 15.42
C PRO A 453 -3.45 11.09 16.81
N ILE A 454 -2.46 11.97 16.94
CA ILE A 454 -1.84 12.31 18.23
C ILE A 454 -2.31 13.69 18.65
N LEU A 455 -3.07 13.77 19.74
CA LEU A 455 -3.66 15.01 20.23
C LEU A 455 -2.62 15.94 20.89
N GLY A 456 -2.76 17.22 20.62
CA GLY A 456 -2.01 18.34 21.20
C GLY A 456 -0.69 18.67 20.49
N TYR A 457 -0.27 19.93 20.56
CA TYR A 457 1.08 20.39 20.16
C TYR A 457 1.92 20.65 21.41
N THR A 458 2.69 19.63 21.80
CA THR A 458 3.63 19.61 22.93
C THR A 458 4.88 18.83 22.49
N ALA A 459 6.02 19.02 23.18
CA ALA A 459 7.22 18.22 22.91
C ALA A 459 6.95 16.71 23.05
N LEU A 460 6.12 16.30 24.02
CA LEU A 460 5.75 14.89 24.22
C LEU A 460 4.90 14.33 23.06
N SER A 461 3.95 15.09 22.53
CA SER A 461 3.12 14.65 21.40
C SER A 461 3.88 14.69 20.07
N ALA A 462 4.79 15.66 19.89
CA ALA A 462 5.71 15.69 18.76
C ALA A 462 6.68 14.49 18.78
N SER A 463 7.34 14.23 19.91
CA SER A 463 8.20 13.04 20.08
C SER A 463 7.44 11.75 19.81
N ARG A 464 6.18 11.63 20.26
CA ARG A 464 5.31 10.48 19.92
C ARG A 464 4.99 10.37 18.43
N ALA A 465 4.92 11.48 17.69
CA ALA A 465 4.72 11.47 16.24
C ALA A 465 5.96 10.92 15.52
N ILE A 466 7.13 11.46 15.87
CA ILE A 466 8.42 11.02 15.34
C ILE A 466 8.66 9.53 15.64
N GLN A 467 8.46 9.08 16.88
CA GLN A 467 8.59 7.67 17.27
C GLN A 467 7.73 6.71 16.44
N ARG A 468 6.58 7.15 15.93
CA ARG A 468 5.70 6.34 15.09
C ARG A 468 6.10 6.39 13.60
N LEU A 469 6.64 7.51 13.12
CA LEU A 469 7.28 7.57 11.79
C LEU A 469 8.51 6.67 11.74
N GLU A 470 9.37 6.70 12.75
CA GLU A 470 10.54 5.81 12.87
C GLU A 470 10.13 4.33 12.92
N HIS A 471 8.97 4.02 13.52
CA HIS A 471 8.39 2.67 13.51
C HIS A 471 7.92 2.22 12.13
N ILE A 472 7.31 3.13 11.36
CA ILE A 472 6.94 2.88 9.96
C ILE A 472 8.20 2.69 9.10
N ALA A 473 9.23 3.53 9.28
CA ALA A 473 10.51 3.41 8.57
C ALA A 473 11.19 2.06 8.81
N ARG A 474 11.28 1.57 10.07
CA ARG A 474 11.84 0.24 10.36
C ARG A 474 11.05 -0.89 9.71
N TRP A 475 9.72 -0.83 9.70
CA TRP A 475 8.90 -1.81 8.99
C TRP A 475 9.18 -1.80 7.47
N THR A 476 9.26 -0.61 6.87
CA THR A 476 9.60 -0.43 5.46
C THR A 476 10.96 -1.04 5.14
N ASN A 477 11.98 -0.83 5.99
CA ASN A 477 13.32 -1.40 5.83
C ASN A 477 13.32 -2.95 5.87
N ILE A 478 12.47 -3.59 6.67
CA ILE A 478 12.36 -5.06 6.70
C ILE A 478 11.64 -5.60 5.45
N VAL A 479 10.65 -4.86 4.93
CA VAL A 479 9.99 -5.21 3.66
C VAL A 479 10.98 -5.11 2.49
N THR A 480 11.75 -4.02 2.41
CA THR A 480 12.75 -3.79 1.35
C THR A 480 14.06 -4.54 1.54
N LEU A 481 14.28 -5.16 2.72
CA LEU A 481 15.47 -5.96 3.02
C LEU A 481 15.76 -6.96 1.90
N SER A 482 16.95 -6.86 1.33
CA SER A 482 17.44 -7.67 0.22
C SER A 482 18.97 -7.72 0.29
N ASN A 483 19.57 -8.83 -0.12
CA ASN A 483 21.03 -8.95 -0.11
C ASN A 483 21.62 -8.16 -1.30
N THR A 484 22.56 -7.26 -1.01
CA THR A 484 23.29 -6.43 -1.99
C THR A 484 24.62 -7.02 -2.41
N ALA A 485 25.15 -8.00 -1.66
CA ALA A 485 26.28 -8.83 -2.07
C ALA A 485 25.81 -10.00 -2.96
N ARG A 486 26.73 -10.55 -3.78
CA ARG A 486 26.43 -11.72 -4.62
C ARG A 486 26.34 -12.99 -3.77
N SER A 487 25.14 -13.25 -3.23
CA SER A 487 24.83 -14.53 -2.59
C SER A 487 25.03 -15.71 -3.56
N GLN A 488 25.57 -16.80 -3.05
CA GLN A 488 25.65 -18.10 -3.72
C GLN A 488 24.36 -18.90 -3.50
N ILE A 489 23.64 -18.66 -2.39
CA ILE A 489 22.27 -19.17 -2.18
C ILE A 489 21.35 -18.60 -3.26
N ARG A 490 20.86 -19.48 -4.13
CA ARG A 490 19.87 -19.14 -5.16
C ARG A 490 18.53 -18.74 -4.52
N SER A 491 17.80 -17.82 -5.17
CA SER A 491 16.47 -17.41 -4.72
C SER A 491 15.41 -18.52 -4.79
N ASP A 492 15.67 -19.64 -5.47
CA ASP A 492 14.80 -20.83 -5.52
C ASP A 492 15.26 -21.97 -4.60
N SER A 493 16.31 -21.78 -3.79
CA SER A 493 16.81 -22.81 -2.86
C SER A 493 15.79 -23.26 -1.80
N VAL A 494 14.80 -22.41 -1.46
CA VAL A 494 13.71 -22.77 -0.54
C VAL A 494 12.37 -22.39 -1.15
N THR A 495 11.52 -23.40 -1.36
CA THR A 495 10.18 -23.21 -1.94
C THR A 495 9.17 -22.90 -0.84
N ILE A 496 8.30 -21.89 -1.06
CA ILE A 496 7.17 -21.57 -0.18
C ILE A 496 5.89 -22.10 -0.82
N GLN A 497 5.23 -23.07 -0.18
CA GLN A 497 3.95 -23.63 -0.62
C GLN A 497 2.85 -23.24 0.38
N VAL A 498 1.68 -22.84 -0.14
CA VAL A 498 0.54 -22.41 0.71
C VAL A 498 -0.69 -23.25 0.40
N TYR A 499 -1.31 -23.79 1.46
CA TYR A 499 -2.45 -24.69 1.36
C TYR A 499 -3.70 -24.08 2.01
N GLN A 500 -4.85 -24.19 1.34
CA GLN A 500 -6.16 -23.91 1.91
C GLN A 500 -6.98 -25.21 1.94
N GLY A 501 -7.30 -25.69 3.14
CA GLY A 501 -7.68 -27.09 3.31
C GLY A 501 -6.53 -27.98 2.84
N ASP A 502 -6.83 -28.96 1.99
CA ASP A 502 -5.86 -29.90 1.42
C ASP A 502 -5.46 -29.54 -0.04
N SER A 503 -5.87 -28.37 -0.53
CA SER A 503 -5.50 -27.87 -1.86
C SER A 503 -4.41 -26.81 -1.78
N GLU A 504 -3.40 -26.95 -2.64
CA GLU A 504 -2.33 -25.95 -2.80
C GLU A 504 -2.82 -24.75 -3.62
N ILE A 505 -2.44 -23.54 -3.21
CA ILE A 505 -2.68 -22.30 -3.94
C ILE A 505 -1.44 -22.01 -4.78
N THR A 506 -1.55 -22.16 -6.09
CA THR A 506 -0.47 -21.93 -7.06
C THR A 506 -0.51 -20.53 -7.71
N GLU A 507 -1.38 -19.64 -7.22
CA GLU A 507 -1.51 -18.27 -7.73
C GLU A 507 -0.38 -17.36 -7.23
N PRO A 508 0.19 -16.47 -8.09
CA PRO A 508 1.31 -15.59 -7.72
C PRO A 508 0.94 -14.48 -6.71
N GLN A 509 -0.35 -14.26 -6.45
CA GLN A 509 -0.85 -13.44 -5.35
C GLN A 509 -1.96 -14.20 -4.64
N ILE A 510 -1.80 -14.47 -3.35
CA ILE A 510 -2.74 -15.32 -2.62
C ILE A 510 -3.90 -14.49 -2.10
N ARG A 511 -5.13 -14.74 -2.58
CA ARG A 511 -6.32 -13.98 -2.21
C ARG A 511 -7.33 -14.83 -1.43
N LEU A 512 -7.42 -14.59 -0.11
CA LEU A 512 -8.20 -15.40 0.82
C LEU A 512 -9.53 -14.72 1.17
N GLN A 513 -10.66 -15.27 0.71
CA GLN A 513 -11.99 -14.71 0.97
C GLN A 513 -12.65 -15.30 2.22
N TYR A 514 -13.30 -14.46 3.02
CA TYR A 514 -14.26 -14.90 4.03
C TYR A 514 -15.47 -15.58 3.39
N GLN A 515 -15.96 -16.65 4.03
CA GLN A 515 -17.16 -17.37 3.61
C GLN A 515 -18.33 -16.99 4.55
N TYR A 516 -19.53 -16.86 4.00
CA TYR A 516 -20.73 -16.57 4.78
C TYR A 516 -21.63 -17.81 4.80
N GLU A 517 -21.71 -18.48 5.93
CA GLU A 517 -22.40 -19.76 6.11
C GLU A 517 -23.25 -19.71 7.37
N ASN A 518 -24.48 -20.23 7.31
CA ASN A 518 -25.41 -20.32 8.45
C ASN A 518 -25.66 -18.99 9.21
N GLY A 519 -25.44 -17.85 8.57
CA GLY A 519 -25.60 -16.52 9.17
C GLY A 519 -24.32 -15.94 9.79
N GLU A 520 -23.19 -16.65 9.73
CA GLU A 520 -21.91 -16.21 10.29
C GLU A 520 -20.80 -16.08 9.23
N TRP A 521 -19.88 -15.16 9.48
CA TRP A 521 -18.68 -14.95 8.66
C TRP A 521 -17.54 -15.85 9.13
N LYS A 522 -17.29 -16.95 8.42
CA LYS A 522 -16.11 -17.80 8.63
C LYS A 522 -14.86 -17.12 8.07
N LYS A 523 -13.82 -17.01 8.91
CA LYS A 523 -12.50 -16.52 8.51
C LYS A 523 -11.81 -17.55 7.61
N PRO A 524 -11.11 -17.14 6.54
CA PRO A 524 -10.24 -18.06 5.82
C PRO A 524 -9.06 -18.49 6.68
N ALA A 525 -8.66 -19.75 6.52
CA ALA A 525 -7.45 -20.31 7.12
C ALA A 525 -6.55 -20.87 6.02
N PHE A 526 -5.24 -20.84 6.27
CA PHE A 526 -4.22 -21.40 5.38
C PHE A 526 -3.10 -22.04 6.20
N ARG A 527 -2.31 -22.91 5.58
CA ARG A 527 -1.07 -23.49 6.12
C ARG A 527 0.08 -23.13 5.18
N VAL A 528 1.30 -22.99 5.70
CA VAL A 528 2.50 -22.72 4.89
C VAL A 528 3.51 -23.84 5.13
N LYS A 529 4.05 -24.37 4.05
CA LYS A 529 5.14 -25.36 4.05
C LYS A 529 6.35 -24.76 3.37
N LEU A 530 7.54 -25.03 3.92
CA LEU A 530 8.83 -24.62 3.39
C LEU A 530 9.63 -25.89 3.08
N THR A 531 10.22 -25.98 1.89
CA THR A 531 11.00 -27.15 1.45
C THR A 531 12.37 -26.69 0.96
N ASN A 532 13.44 -27.17 1.61
CA ASN A 532 14.81 -26.94 1.14
C ASN A 532 15.06 -27.77 -0.12
N SER A 533 15.21 -27.09 -1.24
CA SER A 533 15.40 -27.66 -2.58
C SER A 533 16.86 -27.60 -3.04
N SER A 534 17.77 -27.17 -2.17
CA SER A 534 19.21 -27.12 -2.40
C SER A 534 19.94 -28.39 -1.91
N ASN A 535 21.24 -28.46 -2.17
CA ASN A 535 22.10 -29.57 -1.72
C ASN A 535 22.83 -29.27 -0.40
N GLU A 536 22.52 -28.16 0.27
CA GLU A 536 23.19 -27.70 1.49
C GLU A 536 22.19 -27.55 2.64
N SER A 537 22.65 -27.68 3.88
CA SER A 537 21.81 -27.43 5.06
C SER A 537 21.63 -25.93 5.26
N LEU A 538 20.39 -25.47 5.38
CA LEU A 538 20.04 -24.05 5.42
C LEU A 538 19.22 -23.72 6.66
N TYR A 539 19.56 -22.63 7.32
CA TYR A 539 18.74 -22.04 8.36
C TYR A 539 17.72 -21.08 7.76
N ILE A 540 16.45 -21.23 8.12
CA ILE A 540 15.34 -20.46 7.57
C ILE A 540 14.54 -19.75 8.66
N ALA A 541 14.11 -18.51 8.36
CA ALA A 541 13.17 -17.77 9.17
C ALA A 541 12.03 -17.22 8.31
N LEU A 542 10.79 -17.36 8.78
CA LEU A 542 9.59 -16.88 8.08
C LEU A 542 8.89 -15.81 8.92
N LEU A 543 9.03 -14.55 8.52
CA LEU A 543 8.40 -13.42 9.17
C LEU A 543 6.99 -13.19 8.60
N TYR A 544 6.05 -12.88 9.49
CA TYR A 544 4.70 -12.41 9.14
C TYR A 544 4.57 -10.92 9.45
N LEU A 545 4.40 -10.11 8.41
CA LEU A 545 4.30 -8.65 8.46
C LEU A 545 2.87 -8.23 8.11
N THR A 546 2.32 -7.26 8.85
CA THR A 546 0.91 -6.82 8.66
C THR A 546 0.82 -5.36 8.22
N ASP A 547 -0.27 -4.98 7.54
CA ASP A 547 -0.61 -3.57 7.17
C ASP A 547 -0.82 -2.61 8.36
N ARG A 548 -0.56 -3.07 9.60
CA ARG A 548 -0.46 -2.26 10.83
C ARG A 548 0.97 -2.08 11.33
N TYR A 549 1.95 -2.28 10.45
CA TYR A 549 3.38 -2.12 10.68
C TYR A 549 3.99 -3.08 11.73
N ALA A 550 3.31 -4.18 12.04
CA ALA A 550 3.84 -5.25 12.90
C ALA A 550 4.72 -6.23 12.10
N VAL A 551 5.66 -6.89 12.79
CA VAL A 551 6.49 -8.00 12.29
C VAL A 551 6.54 -9.08 13.37
N SER A 552 6.39 -10.34 12.97
CA SER A 552 6.32 -11.52 13.86
C SER A 552 7.16 -12.65 13.29
N ALA A 553 8.14 -13.16 14.04
CA ALA A 553 8.93 -14.36 13.72
C ALA A 553 8.33 -15.66 14.32
N ARG A 554 7.23 -15.52 15.08
CA ARG A 554 6.52 -16.58 15.83
C ARG A 554 5.94 -17.73 14.99
N LEU A 555 6.21 -17.78 13.69
CA LEU A 555 5.90 -18.93 12.84
C LEU A 555 6.83 -20.13 13.10
N PHE A 556 7.97 -19.92 13.78
CA PHE A 556 8.79 -20.98 14.36
C PHE A 556 9.10 -20.69 15.83
N PRO A 557 9.12 -21.70 16.74
CA PRO A 557 9.27 -21.46 18.20
C PRO A 557 10.55 -20.71 18.61
N ALA A 558 11.62 -20.84 17.83
CA ALA A 558 12.91 -20.18 18.03
C ALA A 558 13.18 -19.01 17.05
N GLY A 559 12.16 -18.56 16.30
CA GLY A 559 12.29 -17.55 15.23
C GLY A 559 12.76 -18.12 13.88
N GLY A 560 13.46 -19.25 13.88
CA GLY A 560 13.82 -20.01 12.67
C GLY A 560 14.01 -21.50 12.95
N VAL A 561 14.40 -22.23 11.91
CA VAL A 561 14.63 -23.69 11.94
C VAL A 561 15.70 -24.10 10.92
N TRP A 562 16.45 -25.16 11.21
CA TRP A 562 17.36 -25.80 10.24
C TRP A 562 16.59 -26.74 9.31
N LEU A 563 16.91 -26.70 8.02
CA LEU A 563 16.44 -27.65 7.01
C LEU A 563 17.62 -28.27 6.26
N GLU A 564 17.77 -29.58 6.41
CA GLU A 564 18.66 -30.39 5.59
C GLU A 564 18.18 -30.46 4.12
N PRO A 565 19.04 -30.87 3.17
CA PRO A 565 18.68 -31.06 1.76
C PRO A 565 17.44 -31.95 1.58
N GLY A 566 16.39 -31.43 0.94
CA GLY A 566 15.11 -32.11 0.75
C GLY A 566 14.18 -32.14 1.96
N GLN A 567 14.57 -31.56 3.10
CA GLN A 567 13.73 -31.51 4.30
C GLN A 567 12.62 -30.46 4.17
N GLU A 568 11.47 -30.76 4.77
CA GLU A 568 10.30 -29.87 4.86
C GLU A 568 10.06 -29.39 6.30
N ALA A 569 9.62 -28.15 6.46
CA ALA A 569 9.07 -27.62 7.71
C ALA A 569 7.71 -26.96 7.46
N TRP A 570 6.76 -27.21 8.36
CA TRP A 570 5.49 -26.49 8.39
C TRP A 570 5.59 -25.30 9.32
N ALA A 571 5.22 -24.12 8.83
CA ALA A 571 5.07 -22.94 9.67
C ALA A 571 3.97 -23.18 10.73
N PHE A 572 4.19 -22.66 11.93
CA PHE A 572 3.25 -22.73 13.06
C PHE A 572 2.83 -24.16 13.42
N ASP A 573 3.78 -25.11 13.35
CA ASP A 573 3.60 -26.55 13.58
C ASP A 573 2.51 -27.19 12.69
N GLY A 574 2.29 -26.64 11.49
CA GLY A 574 1.22 -27.07 10.58
C GLY A 574 -0.20 -26.70 11.02
N LYS A 575 -0.35 -25.96 12.13
CA LYS A 575 -1.63 -25.42 12.60
C LYS A 575 -2.14 -24.35 11.62
N PRO A 576 -3.46 -24.21 11.44
CA PRO A 576 -4.03 -23.20 10.55
C PRO A 576 -3.69 -21.76 10.99
N ILE A 577 -3.15 -20.98 10.07
CA ILE A 577 -2.97 -19.53 10.19
C ILE A 577 -4.26 -18.85 9.72
N TYR A 578 -4.84 -17.99 10.55
CA TYR A 578 -6.13 -17.34 10.30
C TYR A 578 -5.96 -15.92 9.75
N ALA A 579 -6.04 -15.79 8.43
CA ALA A 579 -6.08 -14.49 7.78
C ALA A 579 -7.36 -13.73 8.17
N ASN A 580 -7.25 -12.44 8.49
CA ASN A 580 -8.41 -11.67 8.96
C ASN A 580 -8.36 -10.21 8.52
N VAL A 581 -9.55 -9.66 8.24
CA VAL A 581 -9.75 -8.21 8.13
C VAL A 581 -10.20 -7.72 9.51
N PRO A 582 -9.42 -6.85 10.20
CA PRO A 582 -9.76 -6.39 11.54
C PRO A 582 -11.15 -5.77 11.60
N THR A 583 -12.00 -6.21 12.54
CA THR A 583 -13.41 -5.77 12.61
C THR A 583 -13.58 -4.26 12.77
N THR A 584 -12.59 -3.56 13.34
CA THR A 584 -12.58 -2.09 13.40
C THR A 584 -12.42 -1.44 12.02
N LEU A 585 -11.54 -1.98 11.18
CA LEU A 585 -11.32 -1.53 9.80
C LEU A 585 -12.51 -1.93 8.90
N TRP A 586 -13.05 -3.13 9.07
CA TRP A 586 -14.22 -3.59 8.33
C TRP A 586 -15.47 -2.73 8.59
N LYS A 587 -15.66 -2.26 9.84
CA LYS A 587 -16.71 -1.28 10.17
C LYS A 587 -16.49 0.10 9.55
N GLN A 588 -15.25 0.43 9.18
CA GLN A 588 -14.87 1.63 8.41
C GLN A 588 -14.91 1.39 6.90
N GLY A 589 -15.39 0.21 6.46
CA GLY A 589 -15.52 -0.17 5.05
C GLY A 589 -14.24 -0.69 4.38
N ILE A 590 -13.16 -0.90 5.12
CA ILE A 590 -12.00 -1.63 4.60
C ILE A 590 -12.41 -3.10 4.43
N THR A 591 -12.59 -3.53 3.19
CA THR A 591 -12.96 -4.92 2.87
C THR A 591 -11.77 -5.78 2.48
N GLU A 592 -10.59 -5.19 2.25
CA GLU A 592 -9.36 -5.89 1.88
C GLU A 592 -8.24 -5.56 2.87
N TYR A 593 -7.43 -6.55 3.26
CA TYR A 593 -6.32 -6.37 4.22
C TYR A 593 -5.14 -7.23 3.77
N LYS A 594 -3.93 -6.67 3.74
CA LYS A 594 -2.75 -7.36 3.21
C LYS A 594 -1.71 -7.65 4.27
N ASP A 595 -1.18 -8.87 4.21
CA ASP A 595 -0.06 -9.32 5.00
C ASP A 595 1.05 -9.81 4.06
N ILE A 596 2.30 -9.75 4.51
CA ILE A 596 3.48 -10.20 3.77
C ILE A 596 4.14 -11.31 4.59
N LEU A 597 4.40 -12.46 3.94
CA LEU A 597 5.32 -13.46 4.44
C LEU A 597 6.70 -13.18 3.83
N LYS A 598 7.69 -12.83 4.66
CA LYS A 598 9.08 -12.59 4.26
C LYS A 598 9.92 -13.76 4.74
N LEU A 599 10.46 -14.52 3.80
CA LEU A 599 11.40 -15.61 4.07
C LEU A 599 12.83 -15.06 4.04
N ILE A 600 13.62 -15.42 5.04
CA ILE A 600 15.07 -15.18 5.11
C ILE A 600 15.74 -16.55 5.21
N VAL A 601 16.80 -16.76 4.43
CA VAL A 601 17.54 -18.03 4.29
C VAL A 601 19.02 -17.73 4.51
N SER A 602 19.73 -18.57 5.27
CA SER A 602 21.13 -18.36 5.68
C SER A 602 21.89 -19.69 5.77
N THR A 603 23.19 -19.71 5.51
CA THR A 603 24.06 -20.88 5.81
C THR A 603 24.39 -21.01 7.30
N THR A 604 24.09 -19.98 8.13
CA THR A 604 24.29 -20.01 9.58
C THR A 604 23.03 -19.62 10.37
N GLU A 605 22.89 -20.17 11.59
CA GLU A 605 21.74 -19.94 12.49
C GLU A 605 21.73 -18.52 13.05
N PHE A 606 20.69 -17.75 12.76
CA PHE A 606 20.50 -16.38 13.26
C PHE A 606 19.14 -16.24 13.96
N ASP A 607 19.04 -15.31 14.90
CA ASP A 607 17.82 -15.11 15.66
C ASP A 607 16.88 -14.11 14.96
N ALA A 608 15.85 -14.61 14.29
CA ALA A 608 14.87 -13.76 13.62
C ALA A 608 13.87 -13.06 14.57
N THR A 609 13.80 -13.45 15.86
CA THR A 609 12.95 -12.75 16.85
C THR A 609 13.40 -11.32 17.12
N LEU A 610 14.63 -11.00 16.71
CA LEU A 610 15.26 -9.69 16.74
C LEU A 610 14.60 -8.68 15.79
N LEU A 611 13.86 -9.17 14.79
CA LEU A 611 13.10 -8.37 13.82
C LEU A 611 11.63 -8.14 14.25
N GLU A 612 11.18 -8.65 15.40
CA GLU A 612 9.79 -8.46 15.85
C GLU A 612 9.49 -7.01 16.25
N GLN A 613 8.29 -6.55 15.88
CA GLN A 613 7.73 -5.27 16.36
C GLN A 613 6.20 -5.34 16.44
N ASP A 614 5.65 -4.62 17.42
CA ASP A 614 4.21 -4.57 17.68
C ASP A 614 3.42 -3.79 16.61
N LYS A 615 2.10 -3.95 16.64
CA LYS A 615 1.17 -3.24 15.75
C LYS A 615 0.88 -1.81 16.25
N LEU A 616 0.91 -0.83 15.34
CA LEU A 616 0.48 0.54 15.67
C LEU A 616 -1.05 0.64 15.84
N GLU A 617 -1.51 1.57 16.69
CA GLU A 617 -2.94 1.84 16.92
C GLU A 617 -3.61 2.56 15.74
N LEU A 618 -4.88 2.24 15.51
CA LEU A 618 -5.68 2.72 14.38
C LEU A 618 -6.50 3.96 14.73
N ALA A 619 -6.71 4.84 13.74
CA ALA A 619 -7.67 5.92 13.85
C ALA A 619 -9.10 5.37 13.93
N VAL A 620 -9.88 5.81 14.92
CA VAL A 620 -11.31 5.46 15.05
C VAL A 620 -12.13 6.73 15.12
N THR A 621 -12.88 7.02 14.05
CA THR A 621 -13.89 8.08 14.02
C THR A 621 -15.01 7.72 15.01
N ARG A 622 -15.20 8.54 16.05
CA ARG A 622 -16.20 8.28 17.12
C ARG A 622 -17.61 8.63 16.65
N SER A 623 -18.54 7.69 16.75
CA SER A 623 -19.93 8.02 17.09
C SER A 623 -20.18 7.67 18.56
N THR A 624 -20.95 8.54 19.22
CA THR A 624 -21.64 8.39 20.54
C THR A 624 -20.96 7.61 21.67
N ARG A 625 -20.77 8.33 22.80
CA ARG A 625 -20.31 7.87 24.11
C ARG A 625 -20.79 6.46 24.50
N ASP A 626 -19.83 5.66 24.95
CA ASP A 626 -20.03 4.82 26.12
C ASP A 626 -18.85 5.02 27.08
N THR A 627 -19.16 5.21 28.36
CA THR A 627 -18.18 5.51 29.42
C THR A 627 -18.30 4.47 30.52
N ASN A 628 -17.41 3.46 30.53
CA ASN A 628 -16.90 2.77 31.72
C ASN A 628 -16.01 1.56 31.36
N SER A 629 -14.69 1.75 31.36
CA SER A 629 -13.71 0.65 31.54
C SER A 629 -12.35 1.19 31.99
N THR A 630 -12.30 1.73 33.21
CA THR A 630 -11.06 2.26 33.81
C THR A 630 -10.22 1.11 34.40
N THR A 631 -9.41 0.45 33.57
CA THR A 631 -8.36 -0.46 34.02
C THR A 631 -7.01 0.01 33.46
N GLY A 632 -6.14 0.50 34.35
CA GLY A 632 -4.91 1.19 33.96
C GLY A 632 -3.81 0.26 33.48
N TYR A 633 -3.38 0.46 32.23
CA TYR A 633 -2.11 -0.04 31.69
C TYR A 633 -1.54 1.01 30.73
N GLN A 634 -0.43 1.67 31.09
CA GLN A 634 0.41 2.42 30.14
C GLN A 634 1.90 2.31 30.52
N VAL A 635 2.54 1.26 30.00
CA VAL A 635 3.99 1.14 29.82
C VAL A 635 4.39 2.14 28.71
N ARG A 636 5.03 3.27 29.04
CA ARG A 636 6.50 3.49 29.13
C ARG A 636 7.29 3.11 27.85
N GLY A 637 7.79 4.10 27.11
CA GLY A 637 8.82 3.92 26.07
C GLY A 637 10.06 4.77 26.34
N THR A 638 11.17 4.54 25.65
CA THR A 638 12.25 5.54 25.51
C THR A 638 13.03 5.33 24.21
N LEU A 639 12.25 5.30 23.12
CA LEU A 639 12.49 4.52 21.91
C LEU A 639 12.59 3.00 22.32
N ASN A 640 12.12 2.01 21.57
CA ASN A 640 12.34 1.83 20.14
C ASN A 640 13.87 1.96 19.79
N ARG A 641 14.80 2.02 20.78
CA ARG A 641 16.10 2.73 20.65
C ARG A 641 17.30 1.92 20.18
N LEU A 642 17.14 0.61 20.07
CA LEU A 642 18.17 -0.32 19.59
C LEU A 642 17.62 -1.73 19.38
N MET A 643 16.49 -2.02 20.04
CA MET A 643 15.89 -3.32 20.30
C MET A 643 15.30 -3.97 19.02
N ASN A 644 15.51 -5.27 18.75
CA ASN A 644 16.15 -6.29 19.58
C ASN A 644 17.41 -6.84 18.92
N ARG A 645 18.49 -7.00 19.70
CA ARG A 645 19.80 -7.45 19.20
C ARG A 645 20.60 -8.19 20.32
N ILE A 646 21.43 -9.23 20.10
CA ILE A 646 21.73 -10.13 18.94
C ILE A 646 22.42 -11.45 19.46
N GLN A 647 22.73 -12.44 18.59
CA GLN A 647 23.60 -13.65 18.75
C GLN A 647 22.94 -14.92 19.32
N ILE A 648 23.39 -16.16 19.01
CA ILE A 648 24.79 -16.69 18.96
C ILE A 648 24.95 -18.04 18.22
N ARG A 649 26.18 -18.36 17.74
CA ARG A 649 26.71 -19.74 17.66
C ARG A 649 28.24 -19.85 17.85
N ASP A 650 28.71 -21.06 18.16
CA ASP A 650 30.08 -21.45 18.56
C ASP A 650 31.12 -21.45 17.40
N PHE A 651 32.40 -21.74 17.69
CA PHE A 651 33.06 -22.98 17.21
C PHE A 651 34.36 -23.36 17.97
N SER A 652 35.09 -24.38 17.50
CA SER A 652 35.85 -25.37 18.30
C SER A 652 37.39 -25.40 18.14
N ASP A 653 38.07 -26.11 19.05
CA ASP A 653 39.51 -26.48 19.01
C ASP A 653 39.99 -27.26 17.75
N ARG A 654 40.21 -26.59 16.60
CA ARG A 654 41.07 -27.11 15.51
C ARG A 654 41.84 -26.01 14.78
N PRO A 655 43.07 -26.29 14.29
CA PRO A 655 43.84 -25.36 13.47
C PRO A 655 43.52 -25.49 11.96
N GLU A 656 44.02 -24.50 11.21
CA GLU A 656 44.23 -24.43 9.74
C GLU A 656 43.07 -23.98 8.80
N GLU A 657 43.39 -22.89 8.09
CA GLU A 657 43.18 -22.55 6.65
C GLU A 657 41.77 -22.25 6.05
N GLU A 658 41.80 -21.20 5.20
CA GLU A 658 40.78 -20.59 4.30
C GLU A 658 39.44 -20.08 4.90
N GLU A 659 39.23 -18.76 4.76
CA GLU A 659 38.02 -18.04 5.19
C GLU A 659 36.79 -18.41 4.33
N LEU A 660 35.78 -19.01 4.97
CA LEU A 660 34.41 -19.10 4.44
C LEU A 660 33.54 -18.02 5.08
N SER A 661 33.11 -17.03 4.29
CA SER A 661 32.14 -16.02 4.73
C SER A 661 30.71 -16.56 4.67
N ASP A 662 29.95 -16.42 5.77
CA ASP A 662 28.51 -16.72 5.86
C ASP A 662 27.69 -16.07 4.72
N ASP A 663 26.71 -16.80 4.16
CA ASP A 663 25.89 -16.38 3.02
C ASP A 663 24.39 -16.44 3.32
N TRP A 664 23.58 -15.54 2.72
CA TRP A 664 22.16 -15.38 3.00
C TRP A 664 21.34 -14.75 1.85
N ASN A 665 20.03 -15.01 1.79
CA ASN A 665 19.09 -14.51 0.76
C ASN A 665 17.67 -14.28 1.34
N THR A 666 16.78 -13.59 0.61
CA THR A 666 15.38 -13.32 1.02
C THR A 666 14.36 -13.49 -0.11
N ASN A 667 13.20 -14.07 0.21
CA ASN A 667 12.02 -14.13 -0.65
C ASN A 667 10.80 -13.49 0.03
N GLN A 668 9.76 -13.13 -0.74
CA GLN A 668 8.50 -12.61 -0.18
C GLN A 668 7.25 -13.10 -0.91
N LEU A 669 6.15 -13.20 -0.16
CA LEU A 669 4.83 -13.62 -0.64
C LEU A 669 3.74 -12.73 -0.03
N VAL A 670 2.84 -12.18 -0.85
CA VAL A 670 1.78 -11.27 -0.39
C VAL A 670 0.44 -12.01 -0.30
N ILE A 671 -0.20 -11.93 0.86
CA ILE A 671 -1.52 -12.51 1.15
C ILE A 671 -2.53 -11.37 1.28
N THR A 672 -3.58 -11.38 0.46
CA THR A 672 -4.70 -10.43 0.52
C THR A 672 -5.95 -11.10 1.08
N THR A 673 -6.36 -10.72 2.29
CA THR A 673 -7.60 -11.19 2.91
C THR A 673 -8.77 -10.30 2.49
N VAL A 674 -9.88 -10.88 2.06
CA VAL A 674 -11.08 -10.15 1.61
C VAL A 674 -12.30 -10.51 2.47
N ARG A 675 -12.92 -9.51 3.10
CA ARG A 675 -14.15 -9.61 3.90
C ARG A 675 -15.20 -8.63 3.37
N PRO A 676 -16.14 -9.07 2.52
CA PRO A 676 -17.16 -8.17 1.95
C PRO A 676 -18.08 -7.56 3.02
N LEU A 677 -18.71 -6.42 2.70
CA LEU A 677 -19.77 -5.85 3.52
C LEU A 677 -21.06 -6.70 3.46
N PRO A 678 -21.90 -6.66 4.52
CA PRO A 678 -23.18 -7.35 4.54
C PRO A 678 -24.15 -6.72 3.52
N LYS A 679 -25.05 -7.53 2.98
CA LYS A 679 -26.11 -7.07 2.08
C LYS A 679 -27.31 -6.57 2.89
N ILE A 680 -27.80 -5.39 2.56
CA ILE A 680 -28.88 -4.70 3.27
C ILE A 680 -30.06 -4.53 2.32
N ARG A 681 -31.31 -4.61 2.80
CA ARG A 681 -32.48 -4.44 1.92
C ARG A 681 -32.75 -2.96 1.64
N VAL A 682 -33.05 -2.61 0.39
CA VAL A 682 -33.50 -1.25 0.01
C VAL A 682 -34.75 -0.88 0.84
N PRO A 683 -34.78 0.27 1.55
CA PRO A 683 -35.92 0.66 2.38
C PRO A 683 -37.10 1.19 1.55
N ASN A 684 -38.32 0.84 1.95
CA ASN A 684 -39.55 1.39 1.36
C ASN A 684 -39.81 2.82 1.84
N ILE A 685 -40.51 3.64 1.04
CA ILE A 685 -40.98 4.99 1.42
C ILE A 685 -41.60 5.02 2.82
N GLY A 686 -41.30 6.08 3.57
CA GLY A 686 -41.78 6.29 4.94
C GLY A 686 -40.92 5.63 6.02
N ARG A 687 -39.79 5.04 5.65
CA ARG A 687 -38.72 4.62 6.56
C ARG A 687 -37.51 5.53 6.41
N GLU A 688 -36.74 5.69 7.47
CA GLU A 688 -35.46 6.40 7.44
C GLU A 688 -34.48 5.75 6.45
N GLY A 689 -33.54 6.56 5.95
CA GLY A 689 -32.43 6.09 5.14
C GLY A 689 -31.58 5.07 5.90
N VAL A 690 -30.93 4.17 5.16
CA VAL A 690 -30.14 3.09 5.76
C VAL A 690 -28.68 3.26 5.38
N SER A 691 -27.81 3.32 6.38
CA SER A 691 -26.36 3.43 6.14
C SER A 691 -25.82 2.14 5.51
N LEU A 692 -25.05 2.31 4.43
CA LEU A 692 -24.28 1.24 3.79
C LEU A 692 -22.85 1.12 4.38
N GLY A 693 -22.56 1.87 5.45
CA GLY A 693 -21.23 2.07 5.99
C GLY A 693 -20.55 3.33 5.43
N SER A 694 -19.41 3.70 6.03
CA SER A 694 -18.45 4.64 5.44
C SER A 694 -18.97 6.04 5.10
N GLY A 695 -19.98 6.54 5.82
CA GLY A 695 -20.60 7.83 5.54
C GLY A 695 -21.51 7.84 4.29
N VAL A 696 -21.92 6.65 3.81
CA VAL A 696 -22.92 6.49 2.74
C VAL A 696 -24.26 6.07 3.35
N GLU A 697 -25.32 6.78 2.98
CA GLU A 697 -26.70 6.56 3.42
C GLU A 697 -27.61 6.40 2.19
N LEU A 698 -28.18 5.22 2.02
CA LEU A 698 -29.16 4.95 0.97
C LEU A 698 -30.55 5.42 1.41
N GLN A 699 -31.16 6.30 0.61
CA GLN A 699 -32.51 6.78 0.85
C GLN A 699 -33.57 5.74 0.49
N SER A 700 -34.78 5.90 1.06
CA SER A 700 -35.92 5.03 0.75
C SER A 700 -36.44 5.21 -0.66
N HIS A 701 -36.89 4.13 -1.28
CA HIS A 701 -37.34 4.10 -2.68
C HIS A 701 -38.76 3.51 -2.81
N PRO A 702 -39.65 4.06 -3.65
CA PRO A 702 -41.03 3.59 -3.80
C PRO A 702 -41.11 2.12 -4.24
N CYS A 703 -40.57 1.83 -5.44
CA CYS A 703 -40.81 0.58 -6.16
C CYS A 703 -39.71 -0.46 -5.98
N LEU A 704 -38.43 -0.09 -6.17
CA LEU A 704 -37.27 -0.99 -6.13
C LEU A 704 -37.27 -1.96 -4.93
N ARG A 705 -37.11 -3.25 -5.22
CA ARG A 705 -36.90 -4.32 -4.24
C ARG A 705 -35.62 -5.07 -4.58
N ALA A 706 -34.56 -4.78 -3.83
CA ALA A 706 -33.26 -5.41 -3.97
C ALA A 706 -32.53 -5.48 -2.62
N ASN A 707 -31.47 -6.26 -2.57
CA ASN A 707 -30.44 -6.22 -1.55
C ASN A 707 -29.20 -5.50 -2.10
N VAL A 708 -28.70 -4.52 -1.36
CA VAL A 708 -27.62 -3.60 -1.73
C VAL A 708 -26.40 -3.76 -0.82
N ARG A 709 -25.20 -3.53 -1.37
CA ARG A 709 -23.97 -3.29 -0.59
C ARG A 709 -22.99 -2.43 -1.38
N LEU A 710 -22.01 -1.86 -0.68
CA LEU A 710 -20.82 -1.29 -1.31
C LEU A 710 -19.74 -2.39 -1.47
N THR A 711 -18.96 -2.31 -2.55
CA THR A 711 -17.89 -3.25 -2.92
C THR A 711 -16.77 -2.56 -3.72
N THR A 712 -15.67 -3.26 -4.00
CA THR A 712 -14.51 -2.73 -4.75
C THR A 712 -14.62 -3.00 -6.25
N VAL A 713 -13.93 -2.21 -7.08
CA VAL A 713 -13.79 -2.48 -8.53
C VAL A 713 -13.15 -3.86 -8.75
N THR A 714 -12.06 -4.19 -8.05
CA THR A 714 -11.35 -5.46 -8.21
C THR A 714 -12.22 -6.68 -7.91
N GLN A 715 -13.08 -6.62 -6.89
CA GLN A 715 -14.05 -7.69 -6.62
C GLN A 715 -15.14 -7.75 -7.70
N SER A 716 -15.58 -6.60 -8.22
CA SER A 716 -16.62 -6.49 -9.24
C SER A 716 -16.16 -6.98 -10.62
N SER A 717 -14.96 -6.61 -11.05
CA SER A 717 -14.41 -7.01 -12.36
C SER A 717 -14.06 -8.50 -12.39
N GLN A 718 -13.57 -9.10 -11.29
CA GLN A 718 -13.31 -10.56 -11.25
C GLN A 718 -14.60 -11.38 -11.38
N ASP A 719 -15.69 -10.96 -10.74
CA ASP A 719 -17.00 -11.61 -10.92
C ASP A 719 -17.54 -11.44 -12.35
N LEU A 720 -17.24 -10.33 -13.02
CA LEU A 720 -17.61 -10.01 -14.42
C LEU A 720 -16.51 -10.39 -15.44
N GLY A 721 -15.77 -11.48 -15.20
CA GLY A 721 -14.85 -12.04 -16.20
C GLY A 721 -13.66 -11.14 -16.59
N ASN A 722 -13.17 -10.31 -15.66
CA ASN A 722 -12.20 -9.23 -15.88
C ASN A 722 -12.70 -8.08 -16.78
N LEU A 723 -13.97 -7.66 -16.61
CA LEU A 723 -14.50 -6.46 -17.26
C LEU A 723 -13.60 -5.24 -17.01
N ILE A 724 -13.13 -4.64 -18.10
CA ILE A 724 -12.28 -3.44 -18.13
C ILE A 724 -13.17 -2.23 -18.43
N LEU A 725 -13.03 -1.14 -17.66
CA LEU A 725 -13.75 0.10 -17.92
C LEU A 725 -13.37 0.73 -19.29
N PRO A 726 -14.26 1.53 -19.90
CA PRO A 726 -13.94 2.32 -21.09
C PRO A 726 -12.63 3.11 -20.99
N ALA A 727 -11.93 3.27 -22.12
CA ALA A 727 -10.67 4.02 -22.20
C ALA A 727 -10.84 5.49 -21.76
N LEU A 728 -11.98 6.10 -22.14
CA LEU A 728 -12.41 7.45 -21.71
C LEU A 728 -12.45 7.66 -20.18
N LEU A 729 -12.44 6.59 -19.37
CA LEU A 729 -12.44 6.62 -17.90
C LEU A 729 -11.12 6.13 -17.27
N ARG A 730 -10.09 5.91 -18.09
CA ARG A 730 -8.79 5.35 -17.68
C ARG A 730 -7.59 6.10 -18.25
N ASP A 731 -7.73 6.75 -19.39
CA ASP A 731 -6.60 7.31 -20.14
C ASP A 731 -5.99 8.56 -19.48
N ASN A 732 -6.74 9.28 -18.62
CA ASN A 732 -6.22 10.40 -17.83
C ASN A 732 -6.72 10.34 -16.36
N PRO A 733 -5.86 9.99 -15.38
CA PRO A 733 -6.25 9.88 -13.97
C PRO A 733 -6.46 11.23 -13.25
N GLU A 734 -5.95 12.33 -13.80
CA GLU A 734 -6.17 13.68 -13.26
C GLU A 734 -7.61 14.14 -13.52
N VAL A 735 -8.16 13.76 -14.69
CA VAL A 735 -9.53 14.09 -15.09
C VAL A 735 -10.54 13.04 -14.62
N THR A 736 -10.21 11.74 -14.65
CA THR A 736 -11.14 10.65 -14.28
C THR A 736 -10.52 9.65 -13.32
N GLN A 737 -11.19 9.42 -12.17
CA GLN A 737 -10.74 8.43 -11.18
C GLN A 737 -11.92 7.78 -10.44
N PRO A 738 -11.83 6.52 -9.99
CA PRO A 738 -12.90 5.88 -9.22
C PRO A 738 -13.25 6.68 -7.95
N PHE A 739 -14.53 7.00 -7.78
CA PHE A 739 -15.01 7.68 -6.57
C PHE A 739 -15.06 6.69 -5.41
N GLN A 740 -14.11 6.84 -4.47
CA GLN A 740 -14.01 5.99 -3.29
C GLN A 740 -14.93 6.48 -2.16
N PHE A 741 -15.91 5.66 -1.81
CA PHE A 741 -16.72 5.78 -0.60
C PHE A 741 -15.95 5.44 0.69
N THR A 742 -14.74 4.87 0.61
CA THR A 742 -13.89 4.59 1.78
C THR A 742 -12.51 5.24 1.68
N ALA A 743 -11.98 5.61 2.84
CA ALA A 743 -10.57 5.92 2.98
C ALA A 743 -9.76 4.62 2.90
N SER A 744 -9.23 4.29 1.72
CA SER A 744 -8.34 3.13 1.54
C SER A 744 -7.09 3.24 2.41
N ARG A 745 -6.57 2.07 2.83
CA ARG A 745 -5.27 1.91 3.48
C ARG A 745 -4.40 0.99 2.62
N GLY A 746 -3.08 1.19 2.66
CA GLY A 746 -2.12 0.31 2.00
C GLY A 746 -2.29 0.26 0.48
N THR A 747 -2.91 -0.81 -0.02
CA THR A 747 -3.20 -1.06 -1.44
C THR A 747 -4.61 -1.64 -1.66
N ASP A 748 -5.54 -1.32 -0.75
CA ASP A 748 -6.98 -1.51 -0.96
C ASP A 748 -7.48 -0.52 -2.05
N PRO A 749 -8.14 -0.96 -3.13
CA PRO A 749 -8.71 -0.07 -4.14
C PRO A 749 -9.85 0.83 -3.62
N GLY A 750 -10.40 0.54 -2.43
CA GLY A 750 -11.50 1.28 -1.83
C GLY A 750 -12.87 0.91 -2.39
N LEU A 751 -13.90 1.04 -1.55
CA LEU A 751 -15.28 0.82 -1.94
C LEU A 751 -15.69 1.90 -2.94
N SER A 752 -16.08 1.50 -4.13
CA SER A 752 -16.27 2.40 -5.28
C SER A 752 -17.36 1.88 -6.24
N VAL A 753 -18.03 0.79 -5.85
CA VAL A 753 -19.10 0.14 -6.61
C VAL A 753 -20.28 -0.14 -5.69
N LEU A 754 -21.50 0.13 -6.16
CA LEU A 754 -22.75 -0.30 -5.52
C LEU A 754 -23.22 -1.59 -6.20
N GLU A 755 -23.31 -2.68 -5.45
CA GLU A 755 -23.85 -3.95 -5.93
C GLU A 755 -25.31 -4.11 -5.47
N LEU A 756 -26.23 -4.26 -6.42
CA LEU A 756 -27.59 -4.69 -6.20
C LEU A 756 -27.73 -6.17 -6.58
N SER A 757 -28.40 -6.94 -5.75
CA SER A 757 -28.58 -8.39 -5.89
C SER A 757 -29.89 -8.84 -5.25
N SER A 758 -30.37 -10.06 -5.56
CA SER A 758 -31.71 -10.49 -5.18
C SER A 758 -32.79 -9.48 -5.62
N ILE A 759 -32.65 -8.97 -6.85
CA ILE A 759 -33.46 -7.90 -7.41
C ILE A 759 -34.76 -8.50 -7.94
N ASP A 760 -35.90 -7.89 -7.60
CA ASP A 760 -37.15 -8.10 -8.33
C ASP A 760 -37.08 -7.37 -9.67
N ALA A 761 -37.02 -8.13 -10.78
CA ALA A 761 -36.88 -7.59 -12.13
C ALA A 761 -37.98 -6.58 -12.50
N HIS A 762 -39.21 -6.78 -12.01
CA HIS A 762 -40.31 -5.84 -12.27
C HIS A 762 -40.13 -4.51 -11.54
N SER A 763 -39.34 -4.47 -10.47
CA SER A 763 -39.07 -3.26 -9.69
C SER A 763 -37.99 -2.34 -10.30
N ILE A 764 -37.18 -2.85 -11.25
CA ILE A 764 -36.12 -2.11 -11.96
C ILE A 764 -36.71 -0.99 -12.83
N ALA A 765 -37.89 -1.20 -13.41
CA ALA A 765 -38.59 -0.20 -14.22
C ALA A 765 -39.09 1.02 -13.41
N GLY A 766 -39.15 0.90 -12.07
CA GLY A 766 -39.62 1.95 -11.19
C GLY A 766 -38.55 2.92 -10.68
N VAL A 767 -37.30 2.80 -11.14
CA VAL A 767 -36.24 3.82 -10.94
C VAL A 767 -36.22 4.71 -12.18
N THR A 768 -36.53 5.99 -12.01
CA THR A 768 -36.65 6.99 -13.10
C THR A 768 -36.09 8.35 -12.65
N PRO A 769 -35.91 9.35 -13.53
CA PRO A 769 -35.52 10.71 -13.12
C PRO A 769 -36.47 11.36 -12.10
N GLU A 770 -37.77 11.03 -12.14
CA GLU A 770 -38.79 11.52 -11.21
C GLU A 770 -38.83 10.72 -9.89
N ALA A 771 -38.23 9.54 -9.86
CA ALA A 771 -38.12 8.66 -8.69
C ALA A 771 -36.73 7.98 -8.66
N PRO A 772 -35.65 8.74 -8.37
CA PRO A 772 -34.29 8.22 -8.45
C PRO A 772 -33.88 7.45 -7.20
N LEU A 773 -33.01 6.44 -7.38
CA LEU A 773 -32.33 5.76 -6.30
C LEU A 773 -31.22 6.68 -5.75
N THR A 774 -31.42 7.21 -4.56
CA THR A 774 -30.62 8.33 -4.03
C THR A 774 -29.65 7.89 -2.94
N LEU A 775 -28.37 8.22 -3.09
CA LEU A 775 -27.33 8.07 -2.06
C LEU A 775 -26.97 9.44 -1.48
N LEU A 776 -26.93 9.57 -0.16
CA LEU A 776 -26.27 10.69 0.52
C LEU A 776 -24.89 10.25 1.00
N VAL A 777 -23.87 11.04 0.71
CA VAL A 777 -22.46 10.74 1.00
C VAL A 777 -21.85 11.88 1.80
N ASP A 778 -21.18 11.56 2.91
CA ASP A 778 -20.54 12.54 3.81
C ASP A 778 -19.27 13.20 3.22
N THR A 779 -18.81 12.73 2.06
CA THR A 779 -17.69 13.33 1.31
C THR A 779 -18.21 14.47 0.43
N ALA A 780 -17.74 15.69 0.65
CA ALA A 780 -17.98 16.82 -0.23
C ALA A 780 -17.20 16.67 -1.55
N LEU A 781 -17.81 17.06 -2.66
CA LEU A 781 -17.09 17.32 -3.91
C LEU A 781 -16.48 18.73 -3.86
N ALA A 782 -15.24 18.86 -4.34
CA ALA A 782 -14.62 20.16 -4.55
C ALA A 782 -15.25 20.89 -5.75
N GLU A 783 -14.96 22.18 -5.89
CA GLU A 783 -15.56 23.01 -6.93
C GLU A 783 -15.05 22.59 -8.33
N GLY A 784 -15.94 22.07 -9.18
CA GLY A 784 -15.59 21.49 -10.49
C GLY A 784 -15.49 19.95 -10.51
N GLU A 785 -15.67 19.29 -9.37
CA GLU A 785 -15.76 17.82 -9.32
C GLU A 785 -17.21 17.35 -9.48
N TYR A 786 -17.41 16.35 -10.35
CA TYR A 786 -18.68 15.69 -10.59
C TYR A 786 -18.56 14.19 -10.29
N ILE A 787 -19.68 13.52 -9.98
CA ILE A 787 -19.72 12.04 -9.93
C ILE A 787 -20.61 11.53 -11.05
N LEU A 788 -20.09 10.57 -11.81
CA LEU A 788 -20.78 9.85 -12.88
C LEU A 788 -20.97 8.38 -12.47
N PRO A 789 -22.18 7.96 -12.05
CA PRO A 789 -22.57 6.57 -11.88
C PRO A 789 -22.74 5.89 -13.24
N ILE A 790 -22.12 4.73 -13.42
CA ILE A 790 -22.12 3.95 -14.67
C ILE A 790 -22.47 2.50 -14.35
N GLY A 791 -23.44 1.94 -15.08
CA GLY A 791 -23.74 0.51 -15.05
C GLY A 791 -23.19 -0.18 -16.29
N TYR A 792 -22.92 -1.48 -16.16
CA TYR A 792 -22.76 -2.39 -17.30
C TYR A 792 -23.98 -3.30 -17.37
N ASP A 793 -24.44 -3.63 -18.58
CA ASP A 793 -25.65 -4.44 -18.82
C ASP A 793 -25.39 -5.80 -19.50
N GLY A 794 -24.11 -6.14 -19.74
CA GLY A 794 -23.69 -7.33 -20.48
C GLY A 794 -23.30 -7.04 -21.94
N GLU A 795 -23.62 -5.86 -22.47
CA GLU A 795 -23.26 -5.41 -23.81
C GLU A 795 -22.69 -3.97 -23.82
N PHE A 796 -23.26 -3.06 -23.02
CA PHE A 796 -22.93 -1.63 -23.01
C PHE A 796 -22.68 -1.08 -21.61
N PHE A 797 -21.83 -0.05 -21.54
CA PHE A 797 -21.69 0.84 -20.40
C PHE A 797 -22.68 1.99 -20.53
N LEU A 798 -23.60 2.13 -19.56
CA LEU A 798 -24.64 3.15 -19.56
C LEU A 798 -24.42 4.15 -18.40
N PRO A 799 -24.46 5.47 -18.66
CA PRO A 799 -24.54 6.46 -17.58
C PRO A 799 -25.91 6.35 -16.90
N LEU A 800 -25.91 6.27 -15.56
CA LEU A 800 -27.12 6.00 -14.78
C LEU A 800 -27.64 7.18 -13.95
N GLY A 801 -26.95 8.33 -13.99
CA GLY A 801 -27.33 9.54 -13.25
C GLY A 801 -26.14 10.45 -12.99
N LEU A 802 -26.20 11.22 -11.91
CA LEU A 802 -25.25 12.30 -11.59
C LEU A 802 -25.11 12.49 -10.06
N GLY A 803 -23.93 12.91 -9.60
CA GLY A 803 -23.73 13.40 -8.23
C GLY A 803 -23.50 14.91 -8.15
N LYS A 804 -24.13 15.56 -7.17
CA LYS A 804 -24.10 17.01 -6.93
C LYS A 804 -23.95 17.34 -5.45
N THR A 805 -23.26 18.45 -5.13
CA THR A 805 -23.04 18.90 -3.75
C THR A 805 -24.31 19.50 -3.14
N LYS A 806 -24.66 19.09 -1.91
CA LYS A 806 -25.75 19.65 -1.11
C LYS A 806 -25.26 20.72 -0.11
N PRO A 807 -26.13 21.66 0.28
CA PRO A 807 -25.87 22.54 1.42
C PRO A 807 -25.46 21.74 2.67
N LYS A 808 -24.46 22.24 3.41
CA LYS A 808 -23.76 21.58 4.53
C LYS A 808 -22.68 20.55 4.14
N GLY A 809 -22.26 20.48 2.87
CA GLY A 809 -21.05 19.74 2.48
C GLY A 809 -21.19 18.22 2.39
N LYS A 810 -22.42 17.72 2.19
CA LYS A 810 -22.66 16.34 1.75
C LYS A 810 -22.79 16.31 0.22
N THR A 811 -22.52 15.17 -0.39
CA THR A 811 -22.82 14.93 -1.82
C THR A 811 -24.05 14.04 -1.93
N GLU A 812 -24.99 14.43 -2.80
CA GLU A 812 -26.09 13.56 -3.20
C GLU A 812 -25.78 12.94 -4.56
N ILE A 813 -25.92 11.62 -4.67
CA ILE A 813 -25.81 10.90 -5.94
C ILE A 813 -27.18 10.38 -6.32
N SER A 814 -27.72 10.90 -7.41
CA SER A 814 -28.97 10.50 -8.03
C SER A 814 -28.69 9.41 -9.07
N ILE A 815 -29.35 8.25 -8.92
CA ILE A 815 -29.34 7.17 -9.91
C ILE A 815 -30.75 7.12 -10.51
N GLU A 816 -30.87 7.60 -11.74
CA GLU A 816 -32.13 7.87 -12.46
C GLU A 816 -32.56 6.70 -13.35
N GLY A 817 -31.73 5.67 -13.47
CA GLY A 817 -32.03 4.43 -14.17
C GLY A 817 -31.12 3.29 -13.70
N LEU A 818 -31.47 2.06 -14.08
CA LEU A 818 -30.72 0.84 -13.75
C LEU A 818 -30.56 -0.03 -14.99
N THR A 819 -29.41 -0.72 -15.09
CA THR A 819 -29.14 -1.74 -16.12
C THR A 819 -29.85 -3.06 -15.82
N ASP A 820 -29.85 -3.98 -16.78
CA ASP A 820 -30.28 -5.35 -16.56
C ASP A 820 -29.26 -6.13 -15.70
N PRO A 821 -29.71 -7.06 -14.83
CA PRO A 821 -28.82 -7.82 -13.95
C PRO A 821 -28.02 -8.89 -14.70
N ILE A 822 -26.70 -8.86 -14.54
CA ILE A 822 -25.78 -9.81 -15.20
C ILE A 822 -25.55 -11.05 -14.34
N SER A 823 -25.60 -12.23 -14.96
CA SER A 823 -25.36 -13.54 -14.34
C SER A 823 -24.08 -14.21 -14.88
N GLU A 824 -22.93 -13.64 -14.55
CA GLU A 824 -21.62 -14.28 -14.77
C GLU A 824 -20.98 -14.65 -13.43
N GLY A 825 -20.27 -15.79 -13.41
CA GLY A 825 -19.61 -16.34 -12.21
C GLY A 825 -20.43 -17.41 -11.44
N LYS A 826 -19.72 -18.25 -10.67
CA LYS A 826 -20.24 -19.48 -10.01
C LYS A 826 -21.24 -19.26 -8.85
N ARG A 827 -21.74 -18.05 -8.57
CA ARG A 827 -22.35 -17.71 -7.26
C ARG A 827 -23.68 -16.91 -7.27
N SER A 828 -24.28 -16.57 -8.42
CA SER A 828 -25.62 -15.94 -8.44
C SER A 828 -26.60 -16.62 -9.40
N VAL A 829 -27.75 -17.05 -8.87
CA VAL A 829 -28.85 -17.64 -9.64
C VAL A 829 -29.79 -16.57 -10.24
N HIS A 830 -29.69 -15.31 -9.77
CA HIS A 830 -30.62 -14.22 -10.10
C HIS A 830 -29.91 -12.97 -10.67
N GLY A 831 -28.63 -13.10 -11.06
CA GLY A 831 -27.80 -11.99 -11.51
C GLY A 831 -27.51 -10.91 -10.45
N SER A 832 -26.87 -9.84 -10.88
CA SER A 832 -26.61 -8.63 -10.07
C SER A 832 -26.35 -7.42 -10.96
N ILE A 833 -26.77 -6.24 -10.50
CA ILE A 833 -26.44 -4.95 -11.11
C ILE A 833 -25.25 -4.37 -10.34
N ARG A 834 -24.22 -3.90 -11.05
CA ARG A 834 -23.05 -3.24 -10.46
C ARG A 834 -22.93 -1.84 -11.03
N ILE A 835 -22.93 -0.83 -10.16
CA ILE A 835 -22.84 0.58 -10.51
C ILE A 835 -21.49 1.11 -10.05
N PHE A 836 -20.63 1.47 -11.00
CA PHE A 836 -19.32 2.06 -10.77
C PHE A 836 -19.47 3.57 -10.68
N PHE A 837 -18.82 4.21 -9.71
CA PHE A 837 -18.85 5.67 -9.58
C PHE A 837 -17.51 6.24 -9.99
N GLN A 838 -17.51 7.14 -10.97
CA GLN A 838 -16.31 7.85 -11.40
C GLN A 838 -16.39 9.30 -10.95
N LYS A 839 -15.36 9.78 -10.25
CA LYS A 839 -15.15 11.21 -10.04
C LYS A 839 -14.55 11.78 -11.31
N VAL A 840 -15.18 12.82 -11.84
CA VAL A 840 -14.70 13.56 -13.02
C VAL A 840 -14.35 14.96 -12.57
N VAL A 841 -13.08 15.32 -12.69
CA VAL A 841 -12.57 16.67 -12.40
C VAL A 841 -12.67 17.48 -13.69
N SER A 842 -13.61 18.42 -13.73
CA SER A 842 -13.58 19.48 -14.73
C SER A 842 -12.87 20.67 -14.08
N PRO A 843 -11.69 21.10 -14.55
CA PRO A 843 -11.11 22.34 -14.05
C PRO A 843 -12.12 23.46 -14.34
N LYS A 844 -12.64 24.11 -13.30
CA LYS A 844 -13.34 25.37 -13.51
C LYS A 844 -12.34 26.33 -14.12
N LEU A 845 -12.67 26.86 -15.30
CA LEU A 845 -12.27 28.21 -15.67
C LEU A 845 -12.58 29.09 -14.45
N GLY A 846 -11.54 29.52 -13.75
CA GLY A 846 -11.54 29.92 -12.33
C GLY A 846 -12.18 31.28 -12.07
N LEU A 847 -13.37 31.47 -12.62
CA LEU A 847 -13.90 32.75 -13.02
C LEU A 847 -15.36 32.82 -12.62
N LYS A 848 -15.60 33.61 -11.55
CA LYS A 848 -16.92 34.20 -11.30
C LYS A 848 -17.17 35.24 -12.39
N PHE A 849 -17.45 34.78 -13.60
CA PHE A 849 -17.53 35.64 -14.77
C PHE A 849 -18.69 36.63 -14.66
N PRO A 850 -18.45 37.94 -14.72
CA PRO A 850 -19.50 38.92 -14.97
C PRO A 850 -19.85 38.91 -16.46
N TYR A 851 -20.53 37.85 -16.91
CA TYR A 851 -21.04 37.76 -18.28
C TYR A 851 -21.94 38.96 -18.62
N PRO A 852 -21.95 39.43 -19.87
CA PRO A 852 -21.17 38.94 -21.03
C PRO A 852 -19.77 39.56 -21.08
N ILE A 853 -18.80 38.84 -21.61
CA ILE A 853 -17.40 39.27 -21.72
C ILE A 853 -17.00 39.31 -23.19
N LEU A 854 -16.27 40.36 -23.57
CA LEU A 854 -15.55 40.45 -24.83
C LEU A 854 -14.08 40.62 -24.48
N ALA A 855 -13.27 39.60 -24.77
CA ALA A 855 -11.86 39.56 -24.40
C ALA A 855 -10.97 39.44 -25.65
N ALA A 856 -9.72 39.86 -25.53
CA ALA A 856 -8.66 39.49 -26.46
C ALA A 856 -7.99 38.22 -25.94
N ALA A 857 -7.87 37.19 -26.78
CA ALA A 857 -7.27 35.91 -26.41
C ALA A 857 -5.88 35.73 -27.03
N GLU A 858 -4.96 35.17 -26.25
CA GLU A 858 -3.61 34.78 -26.68
C GLU A 858 -3.38 33.31 -26.31
N VAL A 859 -2.87 32.52 -27.27
CA VAL A 859 -2.61 31.09 -27.10
C VAL A 859 -1.11 30.83 -27.13
N ALA A 860 -0.58 30.23 -26.07
CA ALA A 860 0.82 29.85 -25.99
C ALA A 860 1.13 28.58 -26.80
N GLU A 861 2.42 28.25 -26.96
CA GLU A 861 2.88 27.07 -27.74
C GLU A 861 2.39 25.73 -27.18
N ASP A 862 2.11 25.65 -25.87
CA ASP A 862 1.54 24.47 -25.20
C ASP A 862 0.01 24.35 -25.40
N GLY A 863 -0.63 25.33 -26.04
CA GLY A 863 -2.07 25.39 -26.26
C GLY A 863 -2.88 26.00 -25.11
N SER A 864 -2.24 26.49 -24.05
CA SER A 864 -2.91 27.23 -22.98
C SER A 864 -3.42 28.60 -23.49
N VAL A 865 -4.61 29.00 -23.02
CA VAL A 865 -5.29 30.24 -23.47
C VAL A 865 -5.31 31.26 -22.34
N SER A 866 -4.86 32.47 -22.62
CA SER A 866 -4.95 33.62 -21.72
C SER A 866 -5.90 34.68 -22.28
N TYR A 867 -6.63 35.35 -21.39
CA TYR A 867 -7.67 36.31 -21.74
C TYR A 867 -7.39 37.69 -21.14
N GLU A 868 -7.38 38.72 -21.96
CA GLU A 868 -7.41 40.12 -21.54
C GLU A 868 -8.83 40.66 -21.72
N ALA A 869 -9.51 40.93 -20.61
CA ALA A 869 -10.91 41.38 -20.57
C ALA A 869 -11.09 42.84 -20.13
N ASP A 870 -10.00 43.57 -19.83
CA ASP A 870 -10.10 45.01 -19.57
C ASP A 870 -10.51 45.76 -20.84
N VAL A 871 -11.62 46.50 -20.73
CA VAL A 871 -12.28 47.16 -21.87
C VAL A 871 -11.35 48.15 -22.59
N GLU A 872 -10.55 48.93 -21.87
CA GLU A 872 -9.68 49.93 -22.51
C GLU A 872 -8.44 49.27 -23.14
N LYS A 873 -7.92 48.18 -22.56
CA LYS A 873 -6.87 47.38 -23.21
C LYS A 873 -7.36 46.64 -24.46
N VAL A 874 -8.54 46.02 -24.41
CA VAL A 874 -9.15 45.35 -25.59
C VAL A 874 -9.39 46.38 -26.70
N LYS A 875 -9.94 47.55 -26.36
CA LYS A 875 -10.13 48.70 -27.27
C LYS A 875 -8.81 49.20 -27.86
N ALA A 876 -7.71 49.23 -27.09
CA ALA A 876 -6.38 49.56 -27.60
C ALA A 876 -5.86 48.52 -28.61
N LYS A 877 -6.02 47.21 -28.33
CA LYS A 877 -5.70 46.13 -29.29
C LYS A 877 -6.55 46.22 -30.56
N VAL A 878 -7.87 46.41 -30.42
CA VAL A 878 -8.82 46.60 -31.55
C VAL A 878 -8.45 47.82 -32.39
N ALA A 879 -8.00 48.92 -31.79
CA ALA A 879 -7.57 50.10 -32.53
C ALA A 879 -6.38 49.79 -33.47
N GLN A 880 -5.43 48.97 -33.04
CA GLN A 880 -4.22 48.59 -33.78
C GLN A 880 -4.47 47.52 -34.86
N ALA A 881 -5.35 46.55 -34.61
CA ALA A 881 -5.65 45.46 -35.53
C ALA A 881 -6.35 45.92 -36.82
N LYS A 882 -6.06 45.29 -37.97
CA LYS A 882 -6.78 45.48 -39.25
C LYS A 882 -7.67 44.29 -39.58
N ARG A 883 -7.26 43.08 -39.22
CA ARG A 883 -7.96 41.80 -39.39
C ARG A 883 -8.24 41.21 -38.02
N ILE A 884 -9.52 41.02 -37.70
CA ILE A 884 -10.00 40.54 -36.41
C ILE A 884 -10.86 39.30 -36.64
N VAL A 885 -10.60 38.25 -35.86
CA VAL A 885 -11.45 37.07 -35.79
C VAL A 885 -12.11 37.02 -34.41
N LEU A 886 -13.41 36.76 -34.37
CA LEU A 886 -14.21 36.67 -33.15
C LEU A 886 -14.75 35.25 -32.99
N TYR A 887 -14.30 34.55 -31.94
CA TYR A 887 -14.85 33.26 -31.55
C TYR A 887 -16.08 33.44 -30.65
N ILE A 888 -17.13 32.66 -30.93
CA ILE A 888 -18.38 32.66 -30.14
C ILE A 888 -18.78 31.20 -29.85
N HIS A 889 -18.94 30.89 -28.57
CA HIS A 889 -19.20 29.53 -28.11
C HIS A 889 -20.66 29.07 -28.23
N GLY A 890 -20.88 27.77 -28.07
CA GLY A 890 -22.19 27.13 -28.05
C GLY A 890 -22.85 27.06 -26.67
N ILE A 891 -23.72 26.07 -26.48
CA ILE A 891 -24.36 25.78 -25.18
C ILE A 891 -23.38 25.26 -24.11
N MET A 892 -22.13 24.94 -24.48
CA MET A 892 -21.12 24.39 -23.56
C MET A 892 -20.41 25.42 -22.67
N GLY A 893 -20.59 26.74 -22.90
CA GLY A 893 -20.33 27.77 -21.88
C GLY A 893 -19.18 28.75 -22.14
N ASP A 894 -18.14 28.37 -22.89
CA ASP A 894 -16.96 29.21 -23.12
C ASP A 894 -16.23 28.90 -24.44
N THR A 895 -15.32 29.80 -24.83
CA THR A 895 -14.48 29.69 -26.03
C THR A 895 -13.13 29.00 -25.83
N HIS A 896 -12.74 28.60 -24.61
CA HIS A 896 -11.39 28.10 -24.29
C HIS A 896 -11.03 26.83 -25.08
N SER A 897 -12.00 25.94 -25.31
CA SER A 897 -11.82 24.74 -26.14
C SER A 897 -11.73 25.03 -27.65
N LEU A 898 -12.19 26.21 -28.10
CA LEU A 898 -12.32 26.56 -29.52
C LEU A 898 -11.11 27.36 -30.02
N VAL A 899 -10.61 28.30 -29.21
CA VAL A 899 -9.55 29.24 -29.58
C VAL A 899 -8.23 28.55 -29.97
N PRO A 900 -7.76 27.45 -29.36
CA PRO A 900 -6.54 26.75 -29.78
C PRO A 900 -6.54 26.25 -31.23
N SER A 901 -7.68 26.25 -31.93
CA SER A 901 -7.74 26.06 -33.38
C SER A 901 -6.96 27.10 -34.18
N ILE A 902 -6.67 28.29 -33.63
CA ILE A 902 -5.93 29.35 -34.33
C ILE A 902 -4.50 28.98 -34.72
N HIS A 903 -3.87 28.06 -33.99
CA HIS A 903 -2.54 27.49 -34.33
C HIS A 903 -2.63 26.18 -35.14
N LYS A 904 -3.83 25.59 -35.28
CA LYS A 904 -4.04 24.25 -35.86
C LYS A 904 -4.70 24.26 -37.24
N ALA A 905 -5.57 25.23 -37.49
CA ALA A 905 -6.18 25.44 -38.80
C ALA A 905 -5.29 26.37 -39.64
N THR A 906 -5.19 26.08 -40.94
CA THR A 906 -4.42 26.87 -41.91
C THR A 906 -5.34 27.47 -42.98
N VAL A 907 -5.04 28.69 -43.42
CA VAL A 907 -5.66 29.36 -44.57
C VAL A 907 -4.65 29.47 -45.70
N GLU A 908 -5.12 29.41 -46.94
CA GLU A 908 -4.29 29.63 -48.12
C GLU A 908 -4.48 31.06 -48.61
N VAL A 909 -3.39 31.80 -48.80
CA VAL A 909 -3.41 33.19 -49.27
C VAL A 909 -2.33 33.34 -50.34
N ASP A 910 -2.72 33.77 -51.54
CA ASP A 910 -1.85 33.89 -52.72
C ASP A 910 -1.04 32.59 -53.02
N GLY A 911 -1.62 31.43 -52.72
CA GLY A 911 -0.98 30.12 -52.91
C GLY A 911 0.06 29.74 -51.84
N GLN A 912 0.04 30.39 -50.68
CA GLN A 912 0.88 30.04 -49.52
C GLN A 912 0.01 29.75 -48.27
N PRO A 913 0.33 28.70 -47.49
CA PRO A 913 -0.37 28.38 -46.26
C PRO A 913 0.12 29.25 -45.09
N TYR A 914 -0.82 29.75 -44.30
CA TYR A 914 -0.58 30.45 -43.02
C TYR A 914 -1.47 29.84 -41.93
N SER A 915 -1.04 29.85 -40.67
CA SER A 915 -1.95 29.60 -39.55
C SER A 915 -2.97 30.76 -39.42
N LEU A 916 -4.08 30.54 -38.69
CA LEU A 916 -4.98 31.66 -38.38
C LEU A 916 -4.31 32.71 -37.49
N SER A 917 -3.37 32.32 -36.63
CA SER A 917 -2.61 33.23 -35.76
C SER A 917 -1.59 34.11 -36.50
N GLU A 918 -1.03 33.62 -37.60
CA GLU A 918 -0.20 34.43 -38.52
C GLU A 918 -1.07 35.37 -39.37
N TYR A 919 -2.31 34.99 -39.64
CA TYR A 919 -3.20 35.75 -40.51
C TYR A 919 -4.06 36.81 -39.80
N TYR A 920 -4.57 36.56 -38.59
CA TYR A 920 -5.39 37.55 -37.87
C TYR A 920 -4.55 38.36 -36.89
N ASP A 921 -4.63 39.69 -36.99
CA ASP A 921 -3.85 40.60 -36.13
C ASP A 921 -4.39 40.63 -34.68
N LEU A 922 -5.61 40.11 -34.46
CA LEU A 922 -6.25 40.01 -33.15
C LEU A 922 -7.31 38.91 -33.13
N VAL A 923 -7.23 38.03 -32.13
CA VAL A 923 -8.28 37.08 -31.76
C VAL A 923 -9.11 37.67 -30.63
N LEU A 924 -10.40 37.85 -30.87
CA LEU A 924 -11.39 38.19 -29.85
C LEU A 924 -12.21 36.96 -29.48
N THR A 925 -12.73 36.93 -28.26
CA THR A 925 -13.76 35.98 -27.82
C THR A 925 -14.95 36.71 -27.25
N PHE A 926 -16.16 36.17 -27.47
CA PHE A 926 -17.37 36.60 -26.77
C PHE A 926 -17.94 35.44 -25.96
N ASP A 927 -17.75 35.52 -24.65
CA ASP A 927 -18.24 34.55 -23.67
C ASP A 927 -19.47 35.11 -22.94
N TYR A 928 -20.57 34.35 -22.90
CA TYR A 928 -21.89 34.86 -22.53
C TYR A 928 -22.75 33.85 -21.76
N GLU A 929 -23.68 34.34 -20.94
CA GLU A 929 -24.61 33.49 -20.20
C GLU A 929 -25.60 32.87 -21.18
N ASN A 930 -25.56 31.55 -21.28
CA ASN A 930 -26.23 30.77 -22.33
C ASN A 930 -27.40 29.93 -21.79
N ILE A 931 -27.82 30.18 -20.55
CA ILE A 931 -28.75 29.36 -19.76
C ILE A 931 -30.10 30.05 -19.67
N ASN A 932 -30.14 31.19 -18.97
CA ASN A 932 -31.37 31.95 -18.68
C ASN A 932 -31.56 33.15 -19.62
N THR A 933 -30.48 33.56 -20.31
CA THR A 933 -30.48 34.71 -21.23
C THR A 933 -30.88 34.26 -22.63
N THR A 934 -31.93 34.88 -23.19
CA THR A 934 -32.41 34.52 -24.52
C THR A 934 -31.38 34.83 -25.62
N ILE A 935 -31.45 34.12 -26.74
CA ILE A 935 -30.53 34.26 -27.87
C ILE A 935 -30.55 35.70 -28.41
N GLU A 936 -31.72 36.34 -28.47
CA GLU A 936 -31.87 37.75 -28.86
C GLU A 936 -31.15 38.69 -27.88
N LYS A 937 -31.27 38.43 -26.58
CA LYS A 937 -30.65 39.26 -25.55
C LYS A 937 -29.12 39.13 -25.59
N ASN A 938 -28.60 37.92 -25.81
CA ASN A 938 -27.17 37.70 -26.00
C ASN A 938 -26.63 38.40 -27.26
N ALA A 939 -27.40 38.43 -28.35
CA ALA A 939 -27.02 39.16 -29.57
C ALA A 939 -26.99 40.69 -29.38
N GLN A 940 -27.91 41.24 -28.56
CA GLN A 940 -27.90 42.65 -28.17
C GLN A 940 -26.69 42.99 -27.27
N LEU A 941 -26.34 42.07 -26.38
CA LEU A 941 -25.17 42.20 -25.51
C LEU A 941 -23.85 42.13 -26.29
N LEU A 942 -23.74 41.23 -27.28
CA LEU A 942 -22.64 41.15 -28.22
C LEU A 942 -22.40 42.48 -28.92
N LYS A 943 -23.47 43.06 -29.49
CA LYS A 943 -23.44 44.38 -30.12
C LYS A 943 -22.87 45.46 -29.18
N GLN A 944 -23.40 45.54 -27.96
CA GLN A 944 -22.97 46.55 -26.97
C GLN A 944 -21.49 46.42 -26.65
N ARG A 945 -20.97 45.20 -26.49
CA ARG A 945 -19.54 44.97 -26.25
C ARG A 945 -18.66 45.37 -27.45
N LEU A 946 -19.06 45.01 -28.67
CA LEU A 946 -18.34 45.38 -29.90
C LEU A 946 -18.30 46.89 -30.12
N GLU A 947 -19.43 47.59 -29.94
CA GLU A 947 -19.51 49.05 -30.09
C GLU A 947 -18.59 49.77 -29.08
N VAL A 948 -18.52 49.30 -27.84
CA VAL A 948 -17.68 49.88 -26.77
C VAL A 948 -16.17 49.80 -27.08
N VAL A 949 -15.71 48.71 -27.69
CA VAL A 949 -14.28 48.57 -28.09
C VAL A 949 -13.96 49.21 -29.44
N GLY A 950 -14.95 49.87 -30.08
CA GLY A 950 -14.77 50.64 -31.32
C GLY A 950 -15.18 49.93 -32.62
N LEU A 951 -15.71 48.71 -32.55
CA LEU A 951 -16.26 47.99 -33.69
C LEU A 951 -17.69 48.45 -33.96
N LYS A 952 -17.79 49.62 -34.61
CA LYS A 952 -19.02 50.31 -35.02
C LYS A 952 -19.06 50.49 -36.54
N PRO A 953 -20.20 50.82 -37.17
CA PRO A 953 -20.29 51.01 -38.62
C PRO A 953 -19.19 51.93 -39.16
N SER A 954 -18.57 51.51 -40.27
CA SER A 954 -17.40 52.15 -40.88
C SER A 954 -16.11 52.15 -40.04
N HIS A 955 -15.87 51.12 -39.21
CA HIS A 955 -14.61 50.99 -38.44
C HIS A 955 -13.35 50.76 -39.30
N GLY A 956 -13.46 50.44 -40.60
CA GLY A 956 -12.33 50.32 -41.53
C GLY A 956 -11.39 49.14 -41.24
N LYS A 957 -11.95 48.02 -40.77
CA LYS A 957 -11.24 46.77 -40.42
C LYS A 957 -12.02 45.59 -41.02
N VAL A 958 -11.41 44.41 -41.06
CA VAL A 958 -12.08 43.13 -41.35
C VAL A 958 -12.44 42.46 -40.02
N LEU A 959 -13.71 42.10 -39.84
CA LEU A 959 -14.23 41.34 -38.72
C LEU A 959 -14.94 40.08 -39.22
N HIS A 960 -14.34 38.92 -38.94
CA HIS A 960 -14.93 37.60 -39.19
C HIS A 960 -15.39 36.96 -37.89
N ILE A 961 -16.54 36.28 -37.91
CA ILE A 961 -17.07 35.55 -36.77
C ILE A 961 -16.95 34.05 -37.02
N ILE A 962 -16.37 33.32 -36.07
CA ILE A 962 -16.35 31.86 -36.01
C ILE A 962 -17.24 31.44 -34.85
N ALA A 963 -18.37 30.83 -35.16
CA ALA A 963 -19.42 30.55 -34.19
C ALA A 963 -19.76 29.06 -34.14
N HIS A 964 -19.73 28.49 -32.94
CA HIS A 964 -20.08 27.07 -32.71
C HIS A 964 -21.50 26.93 -32.20
N SER A 965 -22.24 25.94 -32.71
CA SER A 965 -23.54 25.52 -32.17
C SER A 965 -24.49 26.73 -31.98
N MET A 966 -25.06 26.91 -30.78
CA MET A 966 -25.94 28.05 -30.45
C MET A 966 -25.30 29.44 -30.68
N GLY A 967 -23.97 29.58 -30.59
CA GLY A 967 -23.27 30.83 -30.88
C GLY A 967 -23.52 31.34 -32.29
N GLY A 968 -23.78 30.43 -33.24
CA GLY A 968 -24.17 30.80 -34.60
C GLY A 968 -25.57 31.43 -34.65
N LEU A 969 -26.51 31.01 -33.80
CA LEU A 969 -27.83 31.65 -33.70
C LEU A 969 -27.75 33.05 -33.08
N VAL A 970 -26.89 33.24 -32.07
CA VAL A 970 -26.56 34.57 -31.51
C VAL A 970 -25.96 35.47 -32.59
N SER A 971 -24.97 34.96 -33.33
CA SER A 971 -24.30 35.68 -34.43
C SER A 971 -25.27 36.07 -35.54
N ARG A 972 -26.13 35.13 -35.97
CA ARG A 972 -27.17 35.39 -36.97
C ARG A 972 -28.18 36.43 -36.51
N TRP A 973 -28.67 36.37 -35.26
CA TRP A 973 -29.58 37.40 -34.76
C TRP A 973 -28.89 38.77 -34.70
N PHE A 974 -27.63 38.82 -34.26
CA PHE A 974 -26.84 40.04 -34.24
C PHE A 974 -26.72 40.67 -35.64
N ILE A 975 -26.35 39.88 -36.64
CA ILE A 975 -26.19 40.32 -38.03
C ILE A 975 -27.54 40.70 -38.67
N GLU A 976 -28.56 39.85 -38.55
CA GLU A 976 -29.83 39.93 -39.30
C GLU A 976 -30.87 40.86 -38.64
N ARG A 977 -30.78 41.11 -37.33
CA ARG A 977 -31.77 41.89 -36.57
C ARG A 977 -31.19 43.09 -35.83
N GLU A 978 -29.95 43.01 -35.34
CA GLU A 978 -29.33 44.08 -34.55
C GLU A 978 -28.40 45.01 -35.35
N LYS A 979 -28.39 44.89 -36.69
CA LYS A 979 -27.53 45.63 -37.65
C LYS A 979 -26.03 45.24 -37.61
N GLY A 980 -25.70 44.04 -37.13
CA GLY A 980 -24.32 43.53 -37.18
C GLY A 980 -23.77 43.40 -38.62
N ASN A 981 -24.64 43.33 -39.62
CA ASN A 981 -24.26 43.38 -41.04
C ASN A 981 -23.55 44.67 -41.48
N GLN A 982 -23.56 45.73 -40.66
CA GLN A 982 -22.81 46.96 -40.92
C GLN A 982 -21.34 46.89 -40.47
N ILE A 983 -20.93 45.82 -39.77
CA ILE A 983 -19.56 45.65 -39.24
C ILE A 983 -18.95 44.27 -39.49
N VAL A 984 -19.75 43.20 -39.62
CA VAL A 984 -19.24 41.83 -39.88
C VAL A 984 -19.07 41.61 -41.39
N GLN A 985 -17.91 41.10 -41.81
CA GLN A 985 -17.63 40.78 -43.22
C GLN A 985 -17.89 39.32 -43.57
N HIS A 986 -17.80 38.38 -42.60
CA HIS A 986 -18.10 36.96 -42.83
C HIS A 986 -18.54 36.27 -41.54
N LEU A 987 -19.49 35.32 -41.65
CA LEU A 987 -19.88 34.42 -40.55
C LEU A 987 -19.61 32.96 -40.93
N VAL A 988 -18.75 32.28 -40.18
CA VAL A 988 -18.55 30.83 -40.24
C VAL A 988 -19.32 30.18 -39.09
N MET A 989 -20.22 29.25 -39.42
CA MET A 989 -21.04 28.50 -38.46
C MET A 989 -20.65 27.02 -38.47
N LEU A 990 -20.34 26.46 -37.30
CA LEU A 990 -19.97 25.06 -37.12
C LEU A 990 -21.04 24.37 -36.26
N GLY A 991 -21.78 23.42 -36.85
CA GLY A 991 -22.85 22.67 -36.16
C GLY A 991 -24.05 23.49 -35.68
N THR A 992 -24.21 24.74 -36.13
CA THR A 992 -25.29 25.62 -35.66
C THR A 992 -26.69 25.07 -35.96
N PRO A 993 -27.60 24.91 -34.97
CA PRO A 993 -28.94 24.36 -35.18
C PRO A 993 -29.91 25.36 -35.84
N ASN A 994 -29.63 25.72 -37.10
CA ASN A 994 -30.42 26.68 -37.88
C ASN A 994 -31.88 26.25 -38.09
N GLY A 995 -32.16 24.94 -38.12
CA GLY A 995 -33.50 24.35 -38.17
C GLY A 995 -34.02 23.84 -36.82
N GLY A 996 -33.22 23.95 -35.76
CA GLY A 996 -33.49 23.46 -34.41
C GLY A 996 -32.77 22.15 -34.04
N SER A 997 -32.87 21.81 -32.76
CA SER A 997 -32.16 20.71 -32.10
C SER A 997 -33.17 19.68 -31.57
N PRO A 998 -33.07 18.38 -31.90
CA PRO A 998 -34.11 17.40 -31.58
C PRO A 998 -34.14 16.95 -30.11
N TRP A 999 -33.29 17.52 -29.25
CA TRP A 999 -33.20 17.14 -27.84
C TRP A 999 -34.29 17.83 -27.01
N SER A 1000 -34.98 17.06 -26.18
CA SER A 1000 -36.04 17.54 -25.29
C SER A 1000 -35.53 18.25 -24.03
N SER A 1001 -34.28 17.99 -23.61
CA SER A 1001 -33.59 18.70 -22.52
C SER A 1001 -32.07 18.57 -22.68
N VAL A 1002 -31.30 19.46 -22.03
CA VAL A 1002 -29.82 19.36 -21.99
C VAL A 1002 -29.40 18.02 -21.38
N HIS A 1003 -30.08 17.57 -20.32
CA HIS A 1003 -29.83 16.27 -19.68
C HIS A 1003 -30.02 15.10 -20.65
N ALA A 1004 -31.08 15.13 -21.47
CA ALA A 1004 -31.34 14.08 -22.45
C ALA A 1004 -30.24 13.99 -23.52
N TRP A 1005 -29.66 15.12 -23.93
CA TRP A 1005 -28.52 15.17 -24.84
C TRP A 1005 -27.23 14.63 -24.18
N VAL A 1006 -26.87 15.13 -23.00
CA VAL A 1006 -25.65 14.72 -22.27
C VAL A 1006 -25.65 13.20 -22.04
N THR A 1007 -26.74 12.64 -21.50
CA THR A 1007 -26.81 11.21 -21.15
C THR A 1007 -26.67 10.30 -22.39
N THR A 1008 -27.23 10.67 -23.54
CA THR A 1008 -27.01 9.92 -24.79
C THR A 1008 -25.61 10.10 -25.34
N THR A 1009 -25.07 11.32 -25.30
CA THR A 1009 -23.71 11.65 -25.77
C THR A 1009 -22.65 10.89 -24.96
N LEU A 1010 -22.77 10.88 -23.63
CA LEU A 1010 -21.94 10.09 -22.73
C LEU A 1010 -22.02 8.58 -23.04
N ALA A 1011 -23.21 8.04 -23.27
CA ALA A 1011 -23.36 6.63 -23.62
C ALA A 1011 -22.66 6.25 -24.94
N ILE A 1012 -22.69 7.13 -25.96
CA ILE A 1012 -21.99 6.92 -27.23
C ILE A 1012 -20.46 6.92 -27.01
N GLY A 1013 -19.94 7.90 -26.25
CA GLY A 1013 -18.51 8.00 -25.93
C GLY A 1013 -17.99 6.83 -25.09
N LEU A 1014 -18.73 6.43 -24.05
CA LEU A 1014 -18.37 5.31 -23.17
C LEU A 1014 -18.26 3.96 -23.90
N ASN A 1015 -19.02 3.76 -24.97
CA ASN A 1015 -18.99 2.51 -25.75
C ASN A 1015 -18.09 2.59 -26.99
N GLY A 1016 -17.33 3.67 -27.18
CA GLY A 1016 -16.44 3.84 -28.33
C GLY A 1016 -17.17 3.95 -29.67
N PHE A 1017 -18.44 4.39 -29.65
CA PHE A 1017 -19.24 4.58 -30.86
C PHE A 1017 -19.13 5.99 -31.45
N SER A 1018 -18.36 6.87 -30.82
CA SER A 1018 -17.75 7.96 -31.57
C SER A 1018 -16.69 7.39 -32.51
N THR A 1019 -16.75 7.79 -33.77
CA THR A 1019 -15.77 7.45 -34.81
C THR A 1019 -14.47 8.25 -34.68
N VAL A 1020 -14.45 9.27 -33.80
CA VAL A 1020 -13.26 10.03 -33.40
C VAL A 1020 -13.00 9.78 -31.91
N ALA A 1021 -11.76 9.43 -31.55
CA ALA A 1021 -11.40 9.22 -30.14
C ALA A 1021 -11.55 10.54 -29.34
N TRP A 1022 -12.41 10.54 -28.32
CA TRP A 1022 -12.68 11.73 -27.52
C TRP A 1022 -11.58 11.98 -26.47
N PRO A 1023 -11.01 13.19 -26.40
CA PRO A 1023 -10.16 13.60 -25.28
C PRO A 1023 -10.91 13.56 -23.95
N THR A 1024 -10.27 13.13 -22.87
CA THR A 1024 -10.91 13.00 -21.54
C THR A 1024 -11.54 14.29 -21.03
N ALA A 1025 -11.00 15.46 -21.40
CA ALA A 1025 -11.55 16.77 -21.06
C ALA A 1025 -13.02 16.96 -21.51
N VAL A 1026 -13.43 16.33 -22.62
CA VAL A 1026 -14.82 16.36 -23.12
C VAL A 1026 -15.80 15.83 -22.06
N LEU A 1027 -15.40 14.87 -21.24
CA LEU A 1027 -16.22 14.31 -20.17
C LEU A 1027 -16.53 15.36 -19.09
N GLY A 1028 -15.54 16.17 -18.71
CA GLY A 1028 -15.71 17.27 -17.75
C GLY A 1028 -16.66 18.34 -18.28
N SER A 1029 -16.48 18.77 -19.54
CA SER A 1029 -17.35 19.74 -20.21
C SER A 1029 -18.81 19.25 -20.30
N LEU A 1030 -19.03 17.99 -20.71
CA LEU A 1030 -20.38 17.43 -20.80
C LEU A 1030 -21.08 17.40 -19.42
N LEU A 1031 -20.39 16.99 -18.36
CA LEU A 1031 -20.97 16.95 -17.01
C LEU A 1031 -21.25 18.36 -16.45
N ALA A 1032 -20.39 19.34 -16.73
CA ALA A 1032 -20.62 20.74 -16.36
C ALA A 1032 -21.92 21.30 -16.97
N THR A 1033 -22.30 20.89 -18.19
CA THR A 1033 -23.58 21.33 -18.79
C THR A 1033 -24.83 20.78 -18.08
N THR A 1034 -24.71 19.86 -17.12
CA THR A 1034 -25.86 19.31 -16.38
C THR A 1034 -26.35 20.19 -15.22
N GLU A 1035 -25.73 21.36 -15.00
CA GLU A 1035 -26.16 22.39 -14.05
C GLU A 1035 -26.98 23.52 -14.72
N ILE A 1036 -27.25 23.39 -16.02
CA ILE A 1036 -27.93 24.37 -16.90
C ILE A 1036 -29.45 24.16 -16.88
N ILE A 1037 -30.22 25.26 -16.76
CA ILE A 1037 -31.71 25.29 -16.78
C ILE A 1037 -32.22 25.76 -18.17
N ASP A 1038 -33.29 25.15 -18.67
CA ASP A 1038 -33.66 25.02 -20.10
C ASP A 1038 -34.18 26.27 -20.89
N VAL A 1039 -33.96 27.53 -20.47
CA VAL A 1039 -34.61 28.69 -21.17
C VAL A 1039 -34.13 28.87 -22.63
N SER A 1040 -32.84 28.66 -22.91
CA SER A 1040 -32.28 28.78 -24.27
C SER A 1040 -32.59 27.56 -25.15
N LEU A 1041 -32.79 26.38 -24.57
CA LEU A 1041 -33.08 25.16 -25.32
C LEU A 1041 -34.48 25.20 -25.96
N ASP A 1042 -35.47 25.77 -25.26
CA ASP A 1042 -36.81 26.04 -25.79
C ASP A 1042 -36.79 26.90 -27.07
N GLN A 1043 -35.84 27.83 -27.18
CA GLN A 1043 -35.66 28.64 -28.39
C GLN A 1043 -35.05 27.85 -29.55
N MET A 1044 -34.32 26.76 -29.26
CA MET A 1044 -33.71 25.87 -30.24
C MET A 1044 -34.58 24.66 -30.62
N GLN A 1045 -35.75 24.46 -29.99
CA GLN A 1045 -36.72 23.44 -30.42
C GLN A 1045 -37.13 23.60 -31.90
N PRO A 1046 -37.21 22.52 -32.70
CA PRO A 1046 -37.62 22.60 -34.10
C PRO A 1046 -38.96 23.31 -34.27
N GLY A 1047 -38.98 24.36 -35.08
CA GLY A 1047 -40.18 25.17 -35.29
C GLY A 1047 -40.56 26.11 -34.12
N SER A 1048 -39.64 26.42 -33.21
CA SER A 1048 -39.82 27.45 -32.18
C SER A 1048 -40.21 28.81 -32.79
N LYS A 1049 -40.78 29.71 -31.97
CA LYS A 1049 -41.08 31.09 -32.38
C LYS A 1049 -39.81 31.85 -32.77
N PHE A 1050 -38.71 31.60 -32.08
CA PHE A 1050 -37.40 32.20 -32.36
C PHE A 1050 -36.90 31.81 -33.75
N LEU A 1051 -36.80 30.51 -34.05
CA LEU A 1051 -36.28 30.03 -35.34
C LEU A 1051 -37.16 30.46 -36.52
N LYS A 1052 -38.50 30.45 -36.35
CA LYS A 1052 -39.44 30.99 -37.36
C LYS A 1052 -39.22 32.48 -37.62
N SER A 1053 -38.97 33.27 -36.57
CA SER A 1053 -38.65 34.70 -36.69
C SER A 1053 -37.30 34.92 -37.39
N LEU A 1054 -36.27 34.17 -36.99
CA LEU A 1054 -34.92 34.28 -37.56
C LEU A 1054 -34.89 33.84 -39.04
N ALA A 1055 -35.61 32.78 -39.41
CA ALA A 1055 -35.75 32.33 -40.80
C ALA A 1055 -36.48 33.34 -41.70
N ALA A 1056 -37.39 34.15 -41.13
CA ALA A 1056 -38.10 35.22 -41.81
C ALA A 1056 -37.36 36.58 -41.81
N SER A 1057 -36.08 36.61 -41.45
CA SER A 1057 -35.26 37.83 -41.50
C SER A 1057 -34.95 38.22 -42.95
N PRO A 1058 -34.84 39.53 -43.27
CA PRO A 1058 -34.36 39.98 -44.57
C PRO A 1058 -32.90 39.52 -44.79
N ASP A 1059 -32.47 39.53 -46.05
CA ASP A 1059 -31.09 39.23 -46.41
C ASP A 1059 -30.13 40.26 -45.78
N PRO A 1060 -29.15 39.83 -44.95
CA PRO A 1060 -28.19 40.75 -44.36
C PRO A 1060 -27.13 41.27 -45.35
N GLY A 1061 -26.94 40.59 -46.50
CA GLY A 1061 -25.87 40.90 -47.45
C GLY A 1061 -24.47 40.46 -46.99
N VAL A 1062 -24.38 39.59 -45.98
CA VAL A 1062 -23.12 39.10 -45.40
C VAL A 1062 -22.86 37.65 -45.83
N PRO A 1063 -21.68 37.32 -46.37
CA PRO A 1063 -21.26 35.94 -46.67
C PRO A 1063 -21.31 35.02 -45.44
N TYR A 1064 -22.00 33.89 -45.59
CA TYR A 1064 -22.11 32.84 -44.57
C TYR A 1064 -21.48 31.54 -45.10
N THR A 1065 -20.64 30.90 -44.28
CA THR A 1065 -20.18 29.53 -44.53
C THR A 1065 -20.65 28.60 -43.42
N ILE A 1066 -21.22 27.46 -43.80
CA ILE A 1066 -21.83 26.48 -42.91
C ILE A 1066 -21.01 25.19 -42.95
N ILE A 1067 -20.40 24.81 -41.83
CA ILE A 1067 -19.68 23.55 -41.68
C ILE A 1067 -20.62 22.59 -40.92
N ALA A 1068 -21.04 21.54 -41.62
CA ALA A 1068 -21.99 20.54 -41.13
C ALA A 1068 -21.29 19.21 -40.90
N GLY A 1069 -21.02 18.90 -39.64
CA GLY A 1069 -20.55 17.60 -39.18
C GLY A 1069 -21.54 16.52 -39.59
N ASN A 1070 -21.01 15.41 -40.10
CA ASN A 1070 -21.80 14.32 -40.62
C ASN A 1070 -21.13 13.00 -40.24
N THR A 1071 -21.65 12.37 -39.18
CA THR A 1071 -21.13 11.09 -38.69
C THR A 1071 -21.31 9.93 -39.67
N SER A 1072 -22.26 10.02 -40.61
CA SER A 1072 -22.55 8.93 -41.56
C SER A 1072 -21.54 8.82 -42.71
N ILE A 1073 -20.67 9.82 -42.91
CA ILE A 1073 -19.63 9.81 -43.95
C ILE A 1073 -18.23 9.48 -43.41
N ILE A 1074 -18.11 9.14 -42.12
CA ILE A 1074 -16.82 8.84 -41.49
C ILE A 1074 -16.40 7.39 -41.84
N PRO A 1075 -15.16 7.12 -42.31
CA PRO A 1075 -14.79 5.85 -42.98
C PRO A 1075 -14.90 4.54 -42.17
N ALA A 1076 -15.35 4.57 -40.92
CA ALA A 1076 -15.48 3.42 -40.02
C ALA A 1076 -16.94 3.04 -39.69
N ALA A 1077 -17.93 3.52 -40.45
CA ALA A 1077 -19.36 3.32 -40.19
C ALA A 1077 -19.87 1.87 -40.45
N VAL A 1078 -19.39 0.90 -39.66
CA VAL A 1078 -19.94 -0.47 -39.55
C VAL A 1078 -20.44 -0.71 -38.13
N VAL A 1079 -21.34 0.15 -37.65
CA VAL A 1079 -21.83 0.15 -36.24
C VAL A 1079 -23.36 0.38 -36.11
N SER A 1080 -24.10 0.51 -37.21
CA SER A 1080 -25.55 0.88 -37.18
C SER A 1080 -26.38 0.01 -36.22
N GLY A 1081 -26.28 -1.32 -36.34
CA GLY A 1081 -27.05 -2.26 -35.52
C GLY A 1081 -26.63 -2.35 -34.04
N GLN A 1082 -25.45 -1.87 -33.65
CA GLN A 1082 -25.06 -1.77 -32.23
C GLN A 1082 -25.52 -0.45 -31.62
N LEU A 1083 -25.36 0.67 -32.36
CA LEU A 1083 -25.84 1.98 -31.94
C LEU A 1083 -27.37 1.99 -31.79
N GLU A 1084 -28.10 1.34 -32.70
CA GLU A 1084 -29.56 1.15 -32.57
C GLU A 1084 -29.96 0.41 -31.28
N ARG A 1085 -29.23 -0.65 -30.90
CA ARG A 1085 -29.48 -1.38 -29.64
C ARG A 1085 -29.14 -0.53 -28.41
N LEU A 1086 -28.04 0.22 -28.43
CA LEU A 1086 -27.69 1.16 -27.36
C LEU A 1086 -28.82 2.19 -27.16
N MET A 1087 -29.34 2.77 -28.25
CA MET A 1087 -30.41 3.75 -28.21
C MET A 1087 -31.74 3.16 -27.69
N GLN A 1088 -32.05 1.89 -27.99
CA GLN A 1088 -33.19 1.18 -27.40
C GLN A 1088 -33.03 1.00 -25.88
N LYS A 1089 -31.83 0.65 -25.39
CA LYS A 1089 -31.59 0.39 -23.96
C LYS A 1089 -31.60 1.65 -23.09
N LEU A 1090 -31.36 2.84 -23.65
CA LEU A 1090 -31.53 4.13 -22.96
C LEU A 1090 -33.01 4.48 -22.65
N ARG A 1091 -33.96 3.56 -22.85
CA ARG A 1091 -35.41 3.66 -22.54
C ARG A 1091 -36.14 4.86 -23.16
N LYS A 1092 -35.58 5.48 -24.20
CA LYS A 1092 -36.23 6.55 -24.97
C LYS A 1092 -37.23 5.97 -25.97
N VAL A 1093 -38.36 5.47 -25.48
CA VAL A 1093 -39.53 5.09 -26.30
C VAL A 1093 -40.38 6.33 -26.62
N VAL A 1094 -39.72 7.42 -27.02
CA VAL A 1094 -40.28 8.54 -27.79
C VAL A 1094 -39.12 9.08 -28.63
N GLU A 1095 -39.15 8.76 -29.92
CA GLU A 1095 -38.25 9.26 -30.99
C GLU A 1095 -36.75 8.93 -30.84
N LEU A 1096 -36.21 8.18 -31.83
CA LEU A 1096 -34.78 8.25 -32.16
C LEU A 1096 -34.50 9.71 -32.56
N PRO A 1097 -33.64 10.48 -31.86
CA PRO A 1097 -33.53 11.94 -32.01
C PRO A 1097 -33.18 12.38 -33.44
N PHE A 1098 -32.63 11.48 -34.25
CA PHE A 1098 -32.29 11.74 -35.65
C PHE A 1098 -33.05 10.86 -36.64
N PHE A 1099 -33.84 9.86 -36.21
CA PHE A 1099 -34.53 8.90 -37.09
C PHE A 1099 -33.65 8.27 -38.20
N GLY A 1100 -32.34 8.11 -37.96
CA GLY A 1100 -31.38 7.62 -38.96
C GLY A 1100 -30.91 8.67 -40.00
N GLN A 1101 -31.31 9.94 -39.86
CA GLN A 1101 -30.81 11.03 -40.69
C GLN A 1101 -29.33 11.35 -40.39
N PRO A 1102 -28.56 11.81 -41.40
CA PRO A 1102 -27.22 12.35 -41.19
C PRO A 1102 -27.21 13.47 -40.14
N ASN A 1103 -26.29 13.38 -39.18
CA ASN A 1103 -26.22 14.26 -38.00
C ASN A 1103 -24.78 14.30 -37.44
N ASP A 1104 -24.50 15.30 -36.59
CA ASP A 1104 -23.22 15.48 -35.89
C ASP A 1104 -23.24 15.00 -34.43
N ILE A 1105 -24.15 14.10 -34.04
CA ILE A 1105 -24.47 13.68 -32.66
C ILE A 1105 -25.28 14.72 -31.86
N ALA A 1106 -25.30 16.01 -32.22
CA ALA A 1106 -26.17 17.01 -31.58
C ALA A 1106 -27.30 17.51 -32.48
N VAL A 1107 -27.06 17.68 -33.77
CA VAL A 1107 -27.94 18.36 -34.73
C VAL A 1107 -27.98 17.58 -36.04
N THR A 1108 -29.14 17.51 -36.71
CA THR A 1108 -29.22 16.93 -38.06
C THR A 1108 -28.49 17.82 -39.07
N VAL A 1109 -27.83 17.21 -40.05
CA VAL A 1109 -27.19 17.93 -41.18
C VAL A 1109 -28.23 18.81 -41.90
N GLN A 1110 -29.48 18.35 -42.03
CA GLN A 1110 -30.58 19.16 -42.57
C GLN A 1110 -30.85 20.42 -41.73
N SER A 1111 -30.86 20.31 -40.39
CA SER A 1111 -31.04 21.46 -39.51
C SER A 1111 -29.84 22.41 -39.57
N ILE A 1112 -28.60 21.90 -39.60
CA ILE A 1112 -27.40 22.73 -39.72
C ILE A 1112 -27.45 23.58 -40.99
N LYS A 1113 -27.88 22.96 -42.10
CA LYS A 1113 -28.03 23.57 -43.43
C LYS A 1113 -29.28 24.44 -43.60
N SER A 1114 -30.12 24.60 -42.58
CA SER A 1114 -31.43 25.27 -42.68
C SER A 1114 -31.34 26.82 -42.67
N VAL A 1115 -30.55 27.36 -43.61
CA VAL A 1115 -30.46 28.80 -43.90
C VAL A 1115 -31.01 29.02 -45.32
N SER A 1116 -31.75 30.11 -45.52
CA SER A 1116 -32.36 30.40 -46.84
C SER A 1116 -31.29 30.55 -47.92
N GLY A 1117 -31.37 29.71 -48.96
CA GLY A 1117 -30.52 29.78 -50.16
C GLY A 1117 -30.84 30.96 -51.10
N GLY A 1118 -31.85 31.77 -50.77
CA GLY A 1118 -32.20 33.00 -51.48
C GLY A 1118 -31.42 34.24 -51.05
N ARG A 1119 -30.30 34.07 -50.31
CA ARG A 1119 -29.41 35.17 -49.89
C ARG A 1119 -28.38 35.50 -50.97
N LEU A 1120 -27.90 36.75 -50.95
CA LEU A 1120 -26.90 37.30 -51.85
C LEU A 1120 -25.75 37.90 -51.01
N PRO A 1121 -24.59 37.23 -50.92
CA PRO A 1121 -24.23 35.98 -51.59
C PRO A 1121 -24.91 34.74 -50.97
N GLN A 1122 -24.97 33.64 -51.74
CA GLN A 1122 -25.55 32.39 -51.25
C GLN A 1122 -24.70 31.76 -50.15
N PRO A 1123 -25.29 31.16 -49.10
CA PRO A 1123 -24.53 30.50 -48.04
C PRO A 1123 -23.76 29.30 -48.60
N GLN A 1124 -22.45 29.27 -48.39
CA GLN A 1124 -21.63 28.11 -48.72
C GLN A 1124 -21.82 27.02 -47.66
N THR A 1125 -21.81 25.76 -48.06
CA THR A 1125 -21.97 24.62 -47.14
C THR A 1125 -20.93 23.55 -47.42
N HIS A 1126 -20.23 23.13 -46.36
CA HIS A 1126 -19.28 22.02 -46.36
C HIS A 1126 -19.80 20.93 -45.43
N GLU A 1127 -20.07 19.73 -45.95
CA GLU A 1127 -20.34 18.55 -45.11
C GLU A 1127 -19.03 17.83 -44.79
N VAL A 1128 -18.79 17.55 -43.51
CA VAL A 1128 -17.46 17.14 -43.00
C VAL A 1128 -17.54 15.92 -42.10
N ALA A 1129 -16.49 15.10 -42.15
CA ALA A 1129 -16.38 13.82 -41.46
C ALA A 1129 -15.99 13.95 -39.98
N CYS A 1130 -16.71 14.79 -39.20
CA CYS A 1130 -16.51 14.97 -37.76
C CYS A 1130 -17.85 15.04 -36.98
N ASP A 1131 -17.77 15.05 -35.64
CA ASP A 1131 -18.92 15.21 -34.74
C ASP A 1131 -19.03 16.65 -34.17
N HIS A 1132 -20.08 16.92 -33.39
CA HIS A 1132 -20.39 18.25 -32.84
C HIS A 1132 -19.33 18.78 -31.85
N LEU A 1133 -18.56 17.89 -31.23
CA LEU A 1133 -17.59 18.19 -30.19
C LEU A 1133 -16.17 18.34 -30.75
N THR A 1134 -15.94 17.87 -31.98
CA THR A 1134 -14.59 17.71 -32.58
C THR A 1134 -14.26 18.71 -33.68
N TYR A 1135 -15.18 19.61 -34.07
CA TYR A 1135 -14.97 20.63 -35.13
C TYR A 1135 -13.65 21.43 -35.02
N PHE A 1136 -13.14 21.67 -33.80
CA PHE A 1136 -11.95 22.50 -33.52
C PHE A 1136 -10.70 21.70 -33.12
N SER A 1137 -10.79 20.37 -33.14
CA SER A 1137 -9.73 19.46 -32.68
C SER A 1137 -9.43 18.33 -33.66
N ASP A 1138 -10.42 17.86 -34.42
CA ASP A 1138 -10.23 16.88 -35.49
C ASP A 1138 -9.75 17.53 -36.80
N GLN A 1139 -8.95 16.79 -37.57
CA GLN A 1139 -8.33 17.26 -38.79
C GLN A 1139 -9.36 17.64 -39.88
N ALA A 1140 -10.49 16.92 -40.00
CA ALA A 1140 -11.51 17.24 -40.99
C ALA A 1140 -12.23 18.57 -40.65
N GLY A 1141 -12.54 18.77 -39.36
CA GLY A 1141 -13.11 20.02 -38.86
C GLY A 1141 -12.17 21.22 -39.06
N LEU A 1142 -10.91 21.08 -38.65
CA LEU A 1142 -9.86 22.11 -38.80
C LEU A 1142 -9.59 22.46 -40.27
N SER A 1143 -9.54 21.46 -41.15
CA SER A 1143 -9.32 21.69 -42.60
C SER A 1143 -10.49 22.45 -43.23
N ALA A 1144 -11.73 22.10 -42.86
CA ALA A 1144 -12.92 22.79 -43.35
C ALA A 1144 -13.05 24.22 -42.81
N LEU A 1145 -12.61 24.47 -41.57
CA LEU A 1145 -12.50 25.82 -41.01
C LEU A 1145 -11.48 26.66 -41.82
N GLY A 1146 -10.33 26.07 -42.16
CA GLY A 1146 -9.33 26.67 -43.04
C GLY A 1146 -9.87 27.04 -44.42
N VAL A 1147 -10.60 26.12 -45.08
CA VAL A 1147 -11.26 26.37 -46.38
C VAL A 1147 -12.32 27.46 -46.28
N ALA A 1148 -13.18 27.41 -45.26
CA ALA A 1148 -14.24 28.40 -45.04
C ALA A 1148 -13.69 29.82 -44.85
N LEU A 1149 -12.57 29.95 -44.14
CA LEU A 1149 -11.91 31.24 -43.94
C LEU A 1149 -11.13 31.67 -45.18
N THR A 1150 -10.44 30.77 -45.89
CA THR A 1150 -9.79 31.08 -47.19
C THR A 1150 -10.77 31.72 -48.17
N GLN A 1151 -11.97 31.13 -48.30
CA GLN A 1151 -13.06 31.65 -49.14
C GLN A 1151 -13.57 33.04 -48.68
N ALA A 1152 -13.54 33.32 -47.37
CA ALA A 1152 -13.84 34.65 -46.85
C ALA A 1152 -12.81 35.70 -47.32
N LEU A 1153 -11.51 35.35 -47.34
CA LEU A 1153 -10.42 36.25 -47.72
C LEU A 1153 -10.44 36.61 -49.21
N GLU A 1154 -10.73 35.63 -50.08
CA GLU A 1154 -10.93 35.87 -51.51
C GLU A 1154 -12.08 36.86 -51.75
N SER A 1155 -13.18 36.75 -51.00
CA SER A 1155 -14.35 37.62 -51.15
C SER A 1155 -14.17 39.05 -50.57
N THR A 1156 -13.16 39.28 -49.73
CA THR A 1156 -12.92 40.55 -49.04
C THR A 1156 -11.74 41.35 -49.60
N SER A 1157 -11.06 40.84 -50.63
CA SER A 1157 -9.93 41.50 -51.29
C SER A 1157 -10.38 42.64 -52.22
N PRO A 1158 -9.91 43.89 -52.03
CA PRO A 1158 -10.32 45.02 -52.87
C PRO A 1158 -9.63 44.96 -54.24
N SER A 1159 -10.42 44.96 -55.32
CA SER A 1159 -9.90 45.24 -56.65
C SER A 1159 -9.37 46.68 -56.72
N ILE A 1160 -8.06 46.84 -56.92
CA ILE A 1160 -7.47 48.14 -57.25
C ILE A 1160 -7.91 48.49 -58.68
N SER A 1161 -9.00 49.25 -58.78
CA SER A 1161 -9.39 49.96 -60.00
C SER A 1161 -9.48 51.45 -59.68
N ASP A 1162 -8.44 52.19 -60.05
CA ASP A 1162 -8.39 53.63 -59.81
C ASP A 1162 -9.54 54.36 -60.51
N PRO A 1163 -10.26 55.26 -59.83
CA PRO A 1163 -11.26 56.10 -60.47
C PRO A 1163 -10.55 57.17 -61.31
N ILE A 1164 -10.68 57.09 -62.64
CA ILE A 1164 -10.21 58.12 -63.55
C ILE A 1164 -10.95 59.43 -63.27
N VAL A 1165 -10.28 60.37 -62.60
CA VAL A 1165 -10.68 61.78 -62.54
C VAL A 1165 -9.56 62.61 -63.16
N LYS A 1166 -9.93 63.40 -64.18
CA LYS A 1166 -9.03 64.30 -64.89
C LYS A 1166 -8.72 65.53 -64.04
N ASP A 1167 -7.48 65.98 -64.06
CA ASP A 1167 -7.14 67.41 -63.97
C ASP A 1167 -5.92 67.68 -64.89
N PRO A 1168 -5.88 68.78 -65.67
CA PRO A 1168 -4.82 69.04 -66.64
C PRO A 1168 -3.68 69.89 -66.05
N HIS A 1169 -2.60 70.03 -66.84
CA HIS A 1169 -1.38 70.81 -66.56
C HIS A 1169 -0.36 70.20 -65.59
N LYS A 1170 0.64 69.50 -66.16
CA LYS A 1170 1.98 70.09 -66.33
C LYS A 1170 2.84 69.28 -67.32
N GLU A 1171 3.44 70.00 -68.25
CA GLU A 1171 4.58 69.54 -69.05
C GLU A 1171 5.86 69.61 -68.20
N GLY A 1172 6.93 68.92 -68.62
CA GLY A 1172 8.29 69.35 -68.27
C GLY A 1172 9.28 68.25 -67.84
N ASP A 1173 10.06 67.80 -68.81
CA ASP A 1173 11.46 67.40 -68.70
C ASP A 1173 11.88 66.07 -68.05
N ASN A 1174 13.09 65.69 -68.48
CA ASN A 1174 13.68 64.35 -68.53
C ASN A 1174 15.17 64.46 -68.05
N PRO A 1175 16.04 63.45 -68.19
CA PRO A 1175 16.52 62.67 -67.04
C PRO A 1175 18.00 62.91 -66.70
N ILE A 1176 18.41 62.54 -65.47
CA ILE A 1176 19.83 62.34 -65.15
C ILE A 1176 20.04 61.02 -64.40
N SER A 1177 20.86 60.15 -64.99
CA SER A 1177 21.42 58.93 -64.43
C SER A 1177 22.60 59.21 -63.49
N PHE A 1178 22.92 58.29 -62.57
CA PHE A 1178 24.32 57.88 -62.40
C PHE A 1178 24.47 56.42 -61.96
N SER A 1179 25.50 55.78 -62.50
CA SER A 1179 25.84 54.36 -62.33
C SER A 1179 26.93 54.14 -61.28
N SER A 1180 26.92 52.97 -60.61
CA SER A 1180 28.17 52.23 -60.39
C SER A 1180 27.95 50.74 -60.07
N LYS A 1181 28.68 49.91 -60.82
CA LYS A 1181 28.96 48.46 -60.70
C LYS A 1181 30.31 48.26 -61.45
N PRO A 1182 31.01 47.10 -61.39
CA PRO A 1182 30.97 45.99 -60.42
C PRO A 1182 32.40 45.48 -60.01
N GLY A 1183 32.46 44.41 -59.20
CA GLY A 1183 33.62 43.49 -59.12
C GLY A 1183 33.19 42.17 -58.42
N VAL A 1184 33.17 40.94 -58.98
CA VAL A 1184 34.19 40.12 -59.73
C VAL A 1184 35.14 39.40 -58.73
N LEU A 1185 35.39 38.06 -58.72
CA LEU A 1185 35.18 36.96 -59.71
C LEU A 1185 35.07 35.53 -59.06
N MET A 1186 34.42 34.59 -59.79
CA MET A 1186 34.53 33.10 -59.86
C MET A 1186 35.09 32.17 -58.74
N GLY A 1187 34.37 31.05 -58.58
CA GLY A 1187 34.90 29.66 -58.61
C GLY A 1187 33.83 28.72 -59.22
N VAL A 1188 34.18 27.81 -60.14
CA VAL A 1188 33.23 27.05 -61.01
C VAL A 1188 33.64 25.57 -61.14
N VAL A 1189 32.67 24.65 -61.34
CA VAL A 1189 32.67 23.35 -62.10
C VAL A 1189 31.39 22.58 -61.70
N ILE A 1190 30.36 22.38 -62.54
CA ILE A 1190 30.14 21.31 -63.56
C ILE A 1190 30.36 19.88 -62.97
N GLY A 1191 29.50 18.86 -63.08
CA GLY A 1191 28.18 18.67 -63.71
C GLY A 1191 27.92 17.17 -63.97
N LEU A 1192 26.65 16.80 -64.21
CA LEU A 1192 26.15 15.54 -64.82
C LEU A 1192 26.07 14.21 -64.02
N LEU A 1193 25.06 13.44 -64.44
CA LEU A 1193 24.69 12.08 -64.04
C LEU A 1193 25.75 11.03 -64.45
N SER A 1194 25.96 9.99 -63.63
CA SER A 1194 25.80 8.56 -63.97
C SER A 1194 26.71 7.60 -63.17
N VAL A 1195 26.08 6.79 -62.30
CA VAL A 1195 26.39 5.36 -62.00
C VAL A 1195 27.84 4.94 -61.66
N ALA A 1196 28.11 4.62 -60.37
CA ALA A 1196 28.43 3.23 -59.93
C ALA A 1196 28.80 3.10 -58.42
N VAL A 1197 27.94 2.41 -57.66
CA VAL A 1197 28.25 1.27 -56.77
C VAL A 1197 29.63 1.18 -56.07
N ILE A 1198 29.70 1.48 -54.76
CA ILE A 1198 30.30 0.70 -53.64
C ILE A 1198 30.31 1.54 -52.35
N ILE A 1199 29.85 0.97 -51.22
CA ILE A 1199 29.56 1.64 -49.92
C ILE A 1199 28.42 2.67 -50.07
N ILE A 1200 27.21 2.49 -49.53
CA ILE A 1200 26.80 1.77 -48.32
C ILE A 1200 25.83 0.64 -48.66
N PHE A 1201 26.31 -0.60 -48.61
CA PHE A 1201 25.46 -1.79 -48.49
C PHE A 1201 25.76 -2.40 -47.12
N GLY A 1202 25.06 -1.91 -46.08
CA GLY A 1202 25.40 -2.25 -44.71
C GLY A 1202 24.79 -1.36 -43.63
N LEU A 1203 23.49 -1.05 -43.72
CA LEU A 1203 22.66 -0.65 -42.56
C LEU A 1203 21.14 -0.55 -42.87
N MET A 1204 20.61 -1.36 -43.80
CA MET A 1204 19.16 -1.56 -43.96
C MET A 1204 18.81 -3.01 -44.28
N LEU A 1205 18.78 -3.85 -43.25
CA LEU A 1205 18.02 -5.10 -43.20
C LEU A 1205 17.72 -5.44 -41.73
N ALA A 1206 16.51 -5.95 -41.47
CA ALA A 1206 15.93 -6.30 -40.16
C ALA A 1206 15.54 -5.11 -39.24
N LYS A 1207 14.35 -5.08 -38.61
CA LYS A 1207 13.21 -6.02 -38.71
C LYS A 1207 11.87 -5.33 -38.34
N ARG A 1208 10.78 -5.77 -38.98
CA ARG A 1208 9.38 -5.43 -38.68
C ARG A 1208 8.67 -6.67 -38.10
N SER A 1209 7.85 -6.47 -37.06
CA SER A 1209 6.47 -6.99 -36.91
C SER A 1209 6.23 -8.54 -36.91
N PRO A 1210 5.00 -9.08 -36.78
CA PRO A 1210 4.68 -9.98 -35.65
C PRO A 1210 3.93 -11.30 -36.05
N GLN A 1211 3.27 -11.92 -35.06
CA GLN A 1211 2.19 -12.93 -35.11
C GLN A 1211 2.48 -14.42 -34.79
N LYS A 1212 1.40 -15.03 -34.29
CA LYS A 1212 1.14 -16.38 -33.76
C LYS A 1212 1.27 -17.51 -34.80
N GLU A 1213 1.51 -18.76 -34.37
CA GLU A 1213 0.53 -19.87 -34.27
C GLU A 1213 1.18 -21.24 -33.86
N PRO A 1214 0.41 -22.28 -33.47
CA PRO A 1214 0.89 -23.60 -32.96
C PRO A 1214 0.71 -24.74 -34.02
N PRO A 1215 0.72 -26.08 -33.74
CA PRO A 1215 1.26 -26.92 -32.64
C PRO A 1215 2.13 -28.15 -33.13
N LYS A 1216 2.43 -29.10 -32.19
CA LYS A 1216 2.65 -30.57 -32.33
C LYS A 1216 4.06 -31.22 -32.57
N GLU A 1217 4.34 -32.17 -31.67
CA GLU A 1217 4.87 -33.55 -31.81
C GLU A 1217 6.33 -33.89 -32.26
N GLU A 1218 7.06 -34.45 -31.28
CA GLU A 1218 7.78 -35.76 -31.27
C GLU A 1218 9.16 -36.03 -31.93
N ILE A 1219 10.06 -36.54 -31.05
CA ILE A 1219 10.97 -37.70 -31.18
C ILE A 1219 12.45 -37.54 -31.66
N SER A 1220 13.31 -38.24 -30.91
CA SER A 1220 14.73 -38.62 -31.11
C SER A 1220 15.80 -37.50 -30.98
N ARG A 1221 16.72 -37.54 -30.00
CA ARG A 1221 17.78 -38.53 -29.64
C ARG A 1221 18.88 -38.68 -30.71
N LEU A 1222 20.07 -38.11 -30.45
CA LEU A 1222 21.31 -38.85 -30.12
C LEU A 1222 22.54 -37.91 -29.96
N LEU A 1223 23.38 -38.22 -28.97
CA LEU A 1223 24.78 -37.77 -28.78
C LEU A 1223 25.72 -38.49 -29.80
N PRO A 1224 27.08 -38.32 -29.84
CA PRO A 1224 28.00 -37.55 -28.98
C PRO A 1224 29.17 -36.81 -29.70
N GLY A 1225 30.06 -36.18 -28.90
CA GLY A 1225 31.50 -36.01 -29.20
C GLY A 1225 31.92 -34.55 -29.50
N LYS A 1226 32.66 -33.85 -28.62
CA LYS A 1226 34.05 -34.02 -28.12
C LYS A 1226 35.12 -33.39 -29.04
N PHE A 1227 36.17 -32.85 -28.39
CA PHE A 1227 37.40 -32.25 -28.93
C PHE A 1227 37.23 -30.84 -29.55
N GLU A 1228 38.11 -29.86 -29.31
CA GLU A 1228 39.09 -29.67 -28.22
C GLU A 1228 39.47 -28.18 -28.09
N SER A 1229 40.32 -27.87 -27.11
CA SER A 1229 40.97 -26.58 -26.82
C SER A 1229 41.44 -25.74 -28.02
N PHE A 1230 41.39 -24.40 -27.89
CA PHE A 1230 42.58 -23.63 -27.45
C PHE A 1230 42.24 -22.17 -27.10
N SER A 1231 43.05 -21.62 -26.19
CA SER A 1231 42.99 -20.25 -25.66
C SER A 1231 43.39 -19.16 -26.68
N PHE A 1232 42.92 -17.92 -26.51
CA PHE A 1232 43.82 -16.83 -26.09
C PHE A 1232 43.04 -15.62 -25.54
N SER A 1233 43.68 -14.94 -24.59
CA SER A 1233 43.23 -13.78 -23.81
C SER A 1233 42.72 -12.57 -24.62
N LYS A 1234 41.67 -11.92 -24.12
CA LYS A 1234 41.83 -10.65 -23.38
C LYS A 1234 40.67 -10.35 -22.46
#